data_AF-A0A7W1DSN0-F1
#
_entry.id   AF-A0A7W1DSN0-F1
#
_cell.length_a   1.000
_cell.length_b   1.000
_cell.length_c   1.000
_cell.angle_alpha   90.00
_cell.angle_beta   90.00
_cell.angle_gamma   90.00
#
_symmetry.space_group_name_H-M   'P 1'
#
loop_
_entity.id
_entity.type
_entity.pdbx_description
1 polymer ?
#
loop_
_entity_poly.entity_id
_entity_poly.type
_entity_poly.pdbx_seq_one_letter_code
_entity_poly.pdbx_strand_id
1 'polypeptide(L)'
;VYTVTALFPPRVQRIDIQYQYPAFSGLRPRTEEDGGDVFAPAGTRVRLTIHVDKPVASGELTMSSGAAPLADIGGKVVHADLVLTKNDSYRIRLADADGLASDGDSEYFIRLMDDRPPDVRILRPGGDQGITPLEEVAIEARAEDDFGVASLDLVYAVGGGPERTVPFTRVSGGETERTGAYLLAAEDLNVKPGDVITYYARARDVGRGKRSTETRSDLFFLEVRPFNEEFVASQSQANAGAGAADQQLDSLIAAQKEIISATWNIERRSAGGRSAADIKAIAQAQAELKMRAERALGPGRARRPGFLPQQIVRAPQPQSGDNPIASAVAAMTKAVEKLASDRTREAITHEMTALNGLLQAQAEVRRREIAQQQNSNAGGRGSNRQTQDLSALFDKELQRQQRTNYEQRSQTEERPRQETQEAADRIRDLARRQEAINARQRELERMAGEERKRELAKLMRDQEELQRQAEALSREMGQSSQQQNDSNQQKGQQQGQQQGQSQLTGKPQDGAQQKPQPGSSGMRGAAEQMRQASGEMQRNDSQSAARSGDRAADQLRRLEQQMRQGSADARQRAAADLQSEAQQIAQEQRRVAGEAERLQKGAGADSGEPRRRLAADKDRLADRVESLEREVTRLGGQPGKGEEQARAREAAAQLQRERVSQAMREGARQIREGASSPSGSEEQQIAQTLDQVVEKLGGAASSEARQMAGELERARAARDKLDRLEAQMKAADGKAGAQQARQQYEQELRRTRDGLGRPNDSQRDARGGATPEQQQRSGSAPGTEAFKQDRSGWEWLRKDVDRALEEHEIAVSRRLAKALGEERLSAGGSQRVPEQYRHLVAKYYESLAKARK
;
A
#
# COMPACT_ATOMS: atom_id res chain seq x y z
N VAL A 1 -82.38 6.30 0.38
CA VAL A 1 -80.98 5.98 0.03
C VAL A 1 -80.12 6.99 0.75
N TYR A 2 -79.21 6.56 1.62
CA TYR A 2 -78.26 7.46 2.28
C TYR A 2 -76.93 7.39 1.53
N THR A 3 -76.37 8.54 1.20
CA THR A 3 -75.04 8.65 0.61
C THR A 3 -74.04 8.87 1.75
N VAL A 4 -73.13 7.93 1.96
CA VAL A 4 -72.03 8.06 2.92
C VAL A 4 -70.78 8.45 2.14
N THR A 5 -70.14 9.56 2.53
CA THR A 5 -68.88 10.03 1.94
C THR A 5 -67.76 9.85 2.95
N ALA A 6 -66.70 9.12 2.57
CA ALA A 6 -65.53 8.96 3.42
C ALA A 6 -64.63 10.20 3.35
N LEU A 7 -64.30 10.78 4.50
CA LEU A 7 -63.32 11.86 4.62
C LEU A 7 -61.97 11.26 5.05
N PHE A 8 -60.89 11.71 4.42
CA PHE A 8 -59.51 11.30 4.73
C PHE A 8 -58.77 12.46 5.37
N PRO A 9 -57.79 12.27 6.27
CA PRO A 9 -56.99 13.38 6.83
C PRO A 9 -56.12 14.08 5.75
N PRO A 10 -55.74 15.34 5.96
CA PRO A 10 -54.89 16.09 5.02
C PRO A 10 -53.51 15.45 4.87
N ARG A 11 -52.98 15.40 3.65
CA ARG A 11 -51.68 14.80 3.34
C ARG A 11 -50.78 15.77 2.59
N VAL A 12 -49.49 15.69 2.88
CA VAL A 12 -48.44 16.40 2.12
C VAL A 12 -48.27 15.72 0.77
N GLN A 13 -48.34 16.49 -0.30
CA GLN A 13 -48.13 16.02 -1.68
C GLN A 13 -46.70 16.24 -2.16
N ARG A 14 -46.12 17.40 -1.82
CA ARG A 14 -44.81 17.86 -2.31
C ARG A 14 -44.23 18.90 -1.36
N ILE A 15 -42.91 18.90 -1.20
CA ILE A 15 -42.19 19.92 -0.41
C ILE A 15 -41.11 20.56 -1.28
N ASP A 16 -41.26 21.85 -1.54
CA ASP A 16 -40.23 22.67 -2.18
C ASP A 16 -39.37 23.36 -1.14
N ILE A 17 -38.06 23.33 -1.35
CA ILE A 17 -37.06 23.80 -0.40
C ILE A 17 -36.28 24.94 -1.05
N GLN A 18 -36.32 26.12 -0.44
CA GLN A 18 -35.49 27.24 -0.86
C GLN A 18 -34.37 27.48 0.16
N TYR A 19 -33.13 27.32 -0.30
CA TYR A 19 -31.91 27.50 0.48
C TYR A 19 -31.38 28.93 0.31
N GLN A 20 -31.33 29.66 1.42
CA GLN A 20 -30.58 30.90 1.53
C GLN A 20 -29.32 30.63 2.35
N TYR A 21 -28.24 30.36 1.63
CA TYR A 21 -26.96 30.10 2.23
C TYR A 21 -26.38 31.37 2.89
N PRO A 22 -25.67 31.22 4.02
CA PRO A 22 -25.04 32.36 4.67
C PRO A 22 -23.90 32.89 3.78
N ALA A 23 -23.65 34.20 3.85
CA ALA A 23 -22.66 34.88 2.98
C ALA A 23 -21.27 34.22 3.00
N PHE A 24 -20.93 33.55 4.10
CA PHE A 24 -19.65 32.89 4.28
C PHE A 24 -19.47 31.62 3.43
N SER A 25 -20.54 30.93 3.00
CA SER A 25 -20.41 29.68 2.25
C SER A 25 -20.05 29.89 0.78
N GLY A 26 -20.18 31.12 0.26
CA GLY A 26 -19.97 31.44 -1.16
C GLY A 26 -20.99 30.80 -2.12
N LEU A 27 -21.98 30.06 -1.60
CA LEU A 27 -22.98 29.36 -2.40
C LEU A 27 -24.12 30.33 -2.80
N ARG A 28 -24.53 30.26 -4.06
CA ARG A 28 -25.71 31.00 -4.54
C ARG A 28 -26.98 30.38 -4.00
N PRO A 29 -28.05 31.17 -3.74
CA PRO A 29 -29.35 30.64 -3.35
C PRO A 29 -29.80 29.54 -4.31
N ARG A 30 -30.32 28.46 -3.75
CA ARG A 30 -30.77 27.28 -4.52
C ARG A 30 -32.20 26.97 -4.15
N THR A 31 -32.97 26.49 -5.11
CA THR A 31 -34.29 25.92 -4.87
C THR A 31 -34.27 24.45 -5.30
N GLU A 32 -34.91 23.61 -4.52
CA GLU A 32 -35.05 22.18 -4.75
C GLU A 32 -36.53 21.83 -4.71
N GLU A 33 -37.02 21.21 -5.78
CA GLU A 33 -38.41 20.81 -5.89
C GLU A 33 -38.57 19.39 -5.39
N ASP A 34 -39.60 19.16 -4.58
CA ASP A 34 -39.92 17.84 -3.98
C ASP A 34 -38.74 17.21 -3.20
N GLY A 35 -37.98 18.04 -2.49
CA GLY A 35 -36.72 17.64 -1.86
C GLY A 35 -36.87 16.87 -0.56
N GLY A 36 -37.89 17.20 0.25
CA GLY A 36 -38.12 16.60 1.57
C GLY A 36 -36.94 16.75 2.56
N ASP A 37 -35.87 16.01 2.36
CA ASP A 37 -34.65 16.07 3.17
C ASP A 37 -33.83 17.34 2.88
N VAL A 38 -33.23 17.90 3.94
CA VAL A 38 -32.48 19.17 3.90
C VAL A 38 -30.99 18.90 4.13
N PHE A 39 -30.16 19.31 3.16
CA PHE A 39 -28.69 19.18 3.23
C PHE A 39 -28.02 20.52 2.98
N ALA A 40 -27.47 21.16 4.02
CA ALA A 40 -26.78 22.44 3.88
C ALA A 40 -25.83 22.75 5.05
N PRO A 41 -24.92 23.74 4.90
CA PRO A 41 -24.05 24.18 5.99
C PRO A 41 -24.84 24.74 7.18
N ALA A 42 -24.22 24.71 8.37
CA ALA A 42 -24.77 25.37 9.55
C ALA A 42 -25.03 26.87 9.29
N GLY A 43 -26.11 27.41 9.83
CA GLY A 43 -26.52 28.80 9.63
C GLY A 43 -27.29 29.06 8.32
N THR A 44 -27.52 28.05 7.49
CA THR A 44 -28.40 28.18 6.31
C THR A 44 -29.84 28.42 6.74
N ARG A 45 -30.47 29.45 6.15
CA ARG A 45 -31.90 29.68 6.29
C ARG A 45 -32.62 28.94 5.17
N VAL A 46 -33.57 28.11 5.54
CA VAL A 46 -34.33 27.30 4.61
C VAL A 46 -35.79 27.69 4.72
N ARG A 47 -36.42 27.93 3.58
CA ARG A 47 -37.86 28.13 3.48
C ARG A 47 -38.48 26.91 2.82
N LEU A 48 -39.33 26.22 3.54
CA LEU A 48 -40.13 25.12 3.06
C LEU A 48 -41.46 25.65 2.52
N THR A 49 -41.83 25.20 1.32
CA THR A 49 -43.15 25.41 0.72
C THR A 49 -43.81 24.05 0.58
N ILE A 50 -44.84 23.81 1.38
CA ILE A 50 -45.47 22.51 1.54
C ILE A 50 -46.80 22.54 0.81
N HIS A 51 -46.96 21.68 -0.19
CA HIS A 51 -48.20 21.52 -0.94
C HIS A 51 -49.01 20.38 -0.32
N VAL A 52 -50.28 20.66 -0.01
CA VAL A 52 -51.21 19.71 0.61
C VAL A 52 -52.40 19.44 -0.30
N ASP A 53 -52.98 18.25 -0.20
CA ASP A 53 -54.08 17.79 -1.06
C ASP A 53 -55.38 18.59 -0.87
N LYS A 54 -55.62 19.09 0.34
CA LYS A 54 -56.78 19.90 0.72
C LYS A 54 -56.43 21.05 1.68
N PRO A 55 -57.31 22.06 1.79
CA PRO A 55 -57.09 23.19 2.70
C PRO A 55 -56.94 22.73 4.16
N VAL A 56 -55.96 23.29 4.85
CA VAL A 56 -55.67 22.99 6.26
C VAL A 56 -56.07 24.14 7.16
N ALA A 57 -56.65 23.84 8.33
CA ALA A 57 -57.07 24.81 9.34
C ALA A 57 -56.00 25.05 10.41
N SER A 58 -55.06 24.12 10.58
CA SER A 58 -53.86 24.31 11.39
C SER A 58 -52.74 23.40 10.92
N GLY A 59 -51.49 23.79 11.12
CA GLY A 59 -50.34 22.93 10.87
C GLY A 59 -49.11 23.34 11.66
N GLU A 60 -48.31 22.35 12.02
CA GLU A 60 -47.12 22.51 12.86
C GLU A 60 -45.99 21.62 12.32
N LEU A 61 -44.79 22.17 12.24
CA LEU A 61 -43.57 21.44 11.95
C LEU A 61 -42.92 21.04 13.28
N THR A 62 -42.81 19.74 13.52
CA THR A 62 -42.27 19.17 14.76
C THR A 62 -40.87 18.63 14.56
N MET A 63 -39.94 19.01 15.43
CA MET A 63 -38.53 18.61 15.42
C MET A 63 -38.06 18.20 16.82
N SER A 64 -36.92 17.55 16.94
CA SER A 64 -36.33 17.27 18.27
C SER A 64 -35.88 18.54 18.99
N SER A 65 -35.58 19.61 18.25
CA SER A 65 -35.21 20.93 18.77
C SER A 65 -36.38 21.81 19.20
N GLY A 66 -37.62 21.44 18.86
CA GLY A 66 -38.83 22.21 19.16
C GLY A 66 -39.87 22.09 18.06
N ALA A 67 -40.97 22.82 18.18
CA ALA A 67 -42.01 22.86 17.17
C ALA A 67 -42.20 24.29 16.64
N ALA A 68 -42.44 24.41 15.34
CA ALA A 68 -42.61 25.67 14.63
C ALA A 68 -43.98 25.71 13.93
N PRO A 69 -44.80 26.75 14.13
CA PRO A 69 -46.08 26.86 13.44
C PRO A 69 -45.89 27.07 11.93
N LEU A 70 -46.78 26.50 11.12
CA LEU A 70 -46.82 26.78 9.68
C LEU A 70 -47.53 28.12 9.41
N ALA A 71 -47.05 28.85 8.42
CA ALA A 71 -47.64 30.09 7.92
C ALA A 71 -48.58 29.84 6.72
N ASP A 72 -49.43 30.81 6.41
CA ASP A 72 -50.38 30.81 5.28
C ASP A 72 -51.43 29.67 5.33
N ILE A 73 -51.94 29.45 6.54
CA ILE A 73 -53.03 28.50 6.84
C ILE A 73 -54.35 28.89 6.16
N GLY A 74 -55.16 27.91 5.76
CA GLY A 74 -56.43 28.08 5.05
C GLY A 74 -56.36 27.83 3.55
N GLY A 75 -55.15 27.68 3.01
CA GLY A 75 -54.88 27.30 1.61
C GLY A 75 -54.39 25.86 1.45
N LYS A 76 -54.07 25.50 0.21
CA LYS A 76 -53.40 24.23 -0.14
C LYS A 76 -51.87 24.31 -0.13
N VAL A 77 -51.33 25.48 0.17
CA VAL A 77 -49.89 25.74 0.23
C VAL A 77 -49.63 26.44 1.55
N VAL A 78 -48.69 25.90 2.32
CA VAL A 78 -48.28 26.45 3.62
C VAL A 78 -46.76 26.54 3.69
N HIS A 79 -46.25 27.43 4.54
CA HIS A 79 -44.82 27.73 4.60
C HIS A 79 -44.22 27.51 5.98
N ALA A 80 -42.95 27.13 6.02
CA ALA A 80 -42.14 27.07 7.24
C ALA A 80 -40.74 27.63 6.99
N ASP A 81 -40.27 28.49 7.89
CA ASP A 81 -38.91 29.01 7.88
C ASP A 81 -38.10 28.33 9.00
N LEU A 82 -36.93 27.80 8.64
CA LEU A 82 -36.04 27.09 9.58
C LEU A 82 -34.58 27.53 9.40
N VAL A 83 -33.82 27.52 10.51
CA VAL A 83 -32.39 27.83 10.51
C VAL A 83 -31.63 26.59 10.96
N LEU A 84 -30.69 26.13 10.14
CA LEU A 84 -29.94 24.91 10.42
C LEU A 84 -28.86 25.14 11.48
N THR A 85 -28.98 24.53 12.65
CA THR A 85 -27.98 24.66 13.74
C THR A 85 -27.33 23.33 14.14
N LYS A 86 -28.06 22.21 14.02
CA LYS A 86 -27.62 20.86 14.35
C LYS A 86 -28.30 19.85 13.42
N ASN A 87 -27.80 18.61 13.38
CA ASN A 87 -28.51 17.51 12.73
C ASN A 87 -29.83 17.25 13.49
N ASP A 88 -30.92 17.10 12.74
CA ASP A 88 -32.26 16.91 13.31
C ASP A 88 -33.15 16.13 12.32
N SER A 89 -34.37 15.79 12.72
CA SER A 89 -35.42 15.33 11.83
C SER A 89 -36.68 16.15 12.05
N TYR A 90 -37.54 16.24 11.04
CA TYR A 90 -38.81 16.95 11.15
C TYR A 90 -39.98 16.17 10.57
N ARG A 91 -41.15 16.38 11.17
CA ARG A 91 -42.45 15.87 10.72
C ARG A 91 -43.45 17.01 10.63
N ILE A 92 -44.31 16.96 9.62
CA ILE A 92 -45.32 17.97 9.37
C ILE A 92 -46.67 17.46 9.87
N ARG A 93 -47.21 18.07 10.91
CA ARG A 93 -48.57 17.81 11.41
C ARG A 93 -49.55 18.77 10.77
N LEU A 94 -50.69 18.26 10.32
CA LEU A 94 -51.73 19.03 9.64
C LEU A 94 -53.10 18.66 10.21
N ALA A 95 -54.01 19.62 10.32
CA ALA A 95 -55.41 19.37 10.61
C ALA A 95 -56.32 20.21 9.71
N ASP A 96 -57.46 19.66 9.33
CA ASP A 96 -58.47 20.35 8.51
C ASP A 96 -59.57 21.01 9.37
N ALA A 97 -60.50 21.68 8.70
CA ALA A 97 -61.65 22.34 9.34
C ALA A 97 -62.70 21.36 9.88
N ASP A 98 -62.68 20.10 9.42
CA ASP A 98 -63.59 19.03 9.83
C ASP A 98 -63.07 18.27 11.07
N GLY A 99 -61.89 18.63 11.58
CA GLY A 99 -61.25 18.05 12.76
C GLY A 99 -60.42 16.78 12.48
N LEU A 100 -60.16 16.44 11.21
CA LEU A 100 -59.28 15.33 10.85
C LEU A 100 -57.82 15.80 10.84
N ALA A 101 -56.97 15.09 11.57
CA ALA A 101 -55.55 15.39 11.69
C ALA A 101 -54.65 14.30 11.05
N SER A 102 -53.50 14.72 10.55
CA SER A 102 -52.37 13.86 10.18
C SER A 102 -51.18 14.20 11.07
N ASP A 103 -50.62 13.19 11.73
CA ASP A 103 -49.50 13.33 12.67
C ASP A 103 -48.13 13.41 11.99
N GLY A 104 -48.09 13.49 10.66
CA GLY A 104 -46.88 13.49 9.85
C GLY A 104 -46.42 12.07 9.52
N ASP A 105 -47.06 11.46 8.51
CA ASP A 105 -46.80 10.10 8.03
C ASP A 105 -45.37 9.92 7.48
N SER A 106 -44.69 11.01 7.09
CA SER A 106 -43.33 11.02 6.55
C SER A 106 -42.39 11.83 7.44
N GLU A 107 -41.24 11.24 7.77
CA GLU A 107 -40.16 11.88 8.51
C GLU A 107 -39.05 12.27 7.54
N TYR A 108 -38.63 13.54 7.63
CA TYR A 108 -37.58 14.11 6.80
C TYR A 108 -36.35 14.43 7.65
N PHE A 109 -35.17 14.31 7.05
CA PHE A 109 -33.90 14.50 7.75
C PHE A 109 -33.26 15.84 7.43
N ILE A 110 -32.67 16.44 8.46
CA ILE A 110 -31.83 17.62 8.37
C ILE A 110 -30.39 17.18 8.66
N ARG A 111 -29.52 17.29 7.65
CA ARG A 111 -28.09 17.00 7.79
C ARG A 111 -27.26 18.23 7.50
N LEU A 112 -26.45 18.59 8.48
CA LEU A 112 -25.43 19.60 8.33
C LEU A 112 -24.28 19.08 7.49
N MET A 113 -23.80 19.91 6.57
CA MET A 113 -22.52 19.68 5.91
C MET A 113 -21.39 20.02 6.90
N ASP A 114 -20.53 19.06 7.18
CA ASP A 114 -19.33 19.30 7.99
C ASP A 114 -18.25 19.99 7.16
N ASP A 115 -17.71 21.08 7.71
CA ASP A 115 -16.55 21.80 7.17
C ASP A 115 -15.30 20.95 7.39
N ARG A 116 -14.57 20.63 6.32
CA ARG A 116 -13.38 19.78 6.41
C ARG A 116 -12.15 20.64 6.67
N PRO A 117 -11.21 20.17 7.50
CA PRO A 117 -9.95 20.88 7.65
C PRO A 117 -9.17 20.87 6.32
N PRO A 118 -8.36 21.91 6.05
CA PRO A 118 -7.57 22.00 4.83
C PRO A 118 -6.52 20.88 4.79
N ASP A 119 -6.25 20.32 3.61
CA ASP A 119 -5.15 19.37 3.39
C ASP A 119 -3.86 20.14 3.06
N VAL A 120 -2.73 19.78 3.70
CA VAL A 120 -1.47 20.53 3.60
C VAL A 120 -0.30 19.58 3.38
N ARG A 121 0.49 19.82 2.33
CA ARG A 121 1.63 18.96 1.96
C ARG A 121 2.84 19.78 1.56
N ILE A 122 4.03 19.28 1.89
CA ILE A 122 5.29 19.79 1.33
C ILE A 122 5.49 19.15 -0.04
N LEU A 123 5.73 19.96 -1.05
CA LEU A 123 6.05 19.53 -2.41
C LEU A 123 7.55 19.39 -2.61
N ARG A 124 8.33 20.32 -2.05
CA ARG A 124 9.80 20.31 -2.12
C ARG A 124 10.43 20.78 -0.81
N PRO A 125 11.52 20.14 -0.36
CA PRO A 125 11.98 18.83 -0.81
C PRO A 125 10.95 17.75 -0.41
N GLY A 126 10.83 16.68 -1.19
CA GLY A 126 9.83 15.62 -0.96
C GLY A 126 10.20 14.64 0.16
N GLY A 127 11.20 14.96 0.97
CA GLY A 127 11.82 14.05 1.95
C GLY A 127 12.89 14.75 2.78
N ASP A 128 13.45 13.99 3.71
CA ASP A 128 14.60 14.41 4.51
C ASP A 128 15.83 14.63 3.62
N GLN A 129 16.60 15.68 3.91
CA GLN A 129 17.78 16.06 3.13
C GLN A 129 18.95 16.43 4.04
N GLY A 130 20.15 15.96 3.68
CA GLY A 130 21.39 16.48 4.27
C GLY A 130 21.79 17.78 3.58
N ILE A 131 22.12 18.81 4.36
CA ILE A 131 22.49 20.14 3.88
C ILE A 131 23.80 20.59 4.48
N THR A 132 24.49 21.52 3.82
CA THR A 132 25.65 22.20 4.43
C THR A 132 25.22 23.42 5.25
N PRO A 133 26.03 23.89 6.22
CA PRO A 133 25.71 25.08 7.01
C PRO A 133 25.50 26.37 6.20
N LEU A 134 25.96 26.40 4.94
CA LEU A 134 25.88 27.56 4.04
C LEU A 134 24.88 27.34 2.89
N GLU A 135 24.12 26.24 2.91
CA GLU A 135 23.20 25.89 1.83
C GLU A 135 21.86 26.62 1.98
N GLU A 136 21.26 26.97 0.84
CA GLU A 136 19.92 27.52 0.75
C GLU A 136 18.94 26.47 0.23
N VAL A 137 17.90 26.16 1.01
CA VAL A 137 16.93 25.11 0.68
C VAL A 137 15.62 25.73 0.24
N ALA A 138 15.19 25.44 -0.97
CA ALA A 138 13.88 25.85 -1.47
C ALA A 138 12.79 24.93 -0.92
N ILE A 139 11.93 25.49 -0.05
CA ILE A 139 10.79 24.80 0.54
C ILE A 139 9.51 25.25 -0.16
N GLU A 140 8.82 24.31 -0.80
CA GLU A 140 7.55 24.52 -1.48
C GLU A 140 6.46 23.70 -0.78
N ALA A 141 5.32 24.34 -0.49
CA ALA A 141 4.17 23.69 0.15
C ALA A 141 2.87 24.05 -0.55
N ARG A 142 1.90 23.15 -0.51
CA ARG A 142 0.57 23.32 -1.09
C ARG A 142 -0.50 23.00 -0.07
N ALA A 143 -1.50 23.86 0.01
CA ALA A 143 -2.69 23.68 0.83
C ALA A 143 -3.94 23.75 -0.04
N GLU A 144 -4.85 22.82 0.19
CA GLU A 144 -6.14 22.71 -0.51
C GLU A 144 -7.27 22.64 0.51
N ASP A 145 -8.36 23.35 0.23
CA ASP A 145 -9.55 23.38 1.07
C ASP A 145 -10.81 23.43 0.18
N ASP A 146 -11.92 22.88 0.66
CA ASP A 146 -13.18 22.89 -0.10
C ASP A 146 -13.85 24.26 -0.12
N PHE A 147 -13.60 25.09 0.89
CA PHE A 147 -14.17 26.42 0.96
C PHE A 147 -13.13 27.55 0.93
N GLY A 148 -11.88 27.32 1.31
CA GLY A 148 -10.77 28.25 1.07
C GLY A 148 -9.69 28.31 2.14
N VAL A 149 -8.45 28.58 1.72
CA VAL A 149 -7.27 28.69 2.60
C VAL A 149 -7.02 30.15 2.96
N ALA A 150 -7.10 30.50 4.25
CA ALA A 150 -6.85 31.86 4.74
C ALA A 150 -5.36 32.22 4.77
N SER A 151 -4.54 31.33 5.35
CA SER A 151 -3.09 31.52 5.45
C SER A 151 -2.35 30.20 5.24
N LEU A 152 -1.14 30.31 4.71
CA LEU A 152 -0.18 29.22 4.56
C LEU A 152 1.16 29.75 5.04
N ASP A 153 1.66 29.17 6.14
CA ASP A 153 2.91 29.57 6.80
C ASP A 153 3.90 28.39 6.81
N LEU A 154 5.19 28.70 6.74
CA LEU A 154 6.26 27.76 7.04
C LEU A 154 6.60 27.88 8.54
N VAL A 155 6.66 26.74 9.23
CA VAL A 155 7.14 26.66 10.60
C VAL A 155 8.41 25.83 10.62
N TYR A 156 9.47 26.35 11.25
CA TYR A 156 10.72 25.62 11.41
C TYR A 156 11.33 25.83 12.80
N ALA A 157 12.13 24.87 13.25
CA ALA A 157 12.87 24.93 14.51
C ALA A 157 14.27 24.32 14.34
N VAL A 158 15.22 24.80 15.12
CA VAL A 158 16.62 24.32 15.09
C VAL A 158 16.88 23.54 16.37
N GLY A 159 17.28 22.27 16.25
CA GLY A 159 17.80 21.46 17.35
C GLY A 159 16.83 21.25 18.53
N GLY A 160 15.51 21.32 18.29
CA GLY A 160 14.49 21.25 19.35
C GLY A 160 14.27 22.57 20.11
N GLY A 161 14.80 23.70 19.59
CA GLY A 161 14.54 25.04 20.10
C GLY A 161 13.12 25.57 19.79
N PRO A 162 12.85 26.86 20.09
CA PRO A 162 11.53 27.45 19.85
C PRO A 162 11.20 27.49 18.35
N GLU A 163 9.95 27.15 18.02
CA GLU A 163 9.42 27.25 16.66
C GLU A 163 9.40 28.70 16.17
N ARG A 164 9.82 28.91 14.93
CA ARG A 164 9.69 30.18 14.19
C ARG A 164 8.68 29.99 13.08
N THR A 165 7.72 30.90 12.98
CA THR A 165 6.75 30.94 11.88
C THR A 165 7.13 32.06 10.92
N VAL A 166 7.22 31.75 9.63
CA VAL A 166 7.42 32.72 8.55
C VAL A 166 6.37 32.51 7.46
N PRO A 167 5.80 33.58 6.87
CA PRO A 167 4.91 33.44 5.73
C PRO A 167 5.73 33.01 4.49
N PHE A 168 5.11 32.26 3.58
CA PHE A 168 5.75 31.95 2.29
C PHE A 168 5.91 33.22 1.46
N THR A 169 7.12 33.46 0.94
CA THR A 169 7.50 34.66 0.17
C THR A 169 6.79 34.76 -1.17
N ARG A 170 6.59 33.62 -1.86
CA ARG A 170 5.82 33.55 -3.10
C ARG A 170 4.60 32.70 -2.86
N VAL A 171 3.41 33.26 -3.03
CA VAL A 171 2.15 32.54 -2.95
C VAL A 171 1.44 32.64 -4.29
N SER A 172 1.03 31.49 -4.83
CA SER A 172 0.29 31.37 -6.09
C SER A 172 -0.88 30.40 -5.91
N GLY A 173 -1.98 30.59 -6.64
CA GLY A 173 -3.17 29.74 -6.55
C GLY A 173 -4.47 30.54 -6.39
N GLY A 174 -5.59 29.83 -6.29
CA GLY A 174 -6.92 30.38 -6.07
C GLY A 174 -7.28 30.52 -4.59
N GLU A 175 -8.56 30.77 -4.30
CA GLU A 175 -9.03 30.84 -2.90
C GLU A 175 -9.06 29.46 -2.22
N THR A 176 -9.36 28.41 -2.97
CA THR A 176 -9.45 27.01 -2.52
C THR A 176 -8.12 26.25 -2.56
N GLU A 177 -7.10 26.82 -3.20
CA GLU A 177 -5.79 26.19 -3.35
C GLU A 177 -4.70 27.25 -3.27
N ARG A 178 -3.75 27.09 -2.34
CA ARG A 178 -2.57 27.96 -2.24
C ARG A 178 -1.30 27.15 -2.27
N THR A 179 -0.38 27.55 -3.14
CA THR A 179 0.99 27.02 -3.21
C THR A 179 1.96 28.13 -2.80
N GLY A 180 2.76 27.86 -1.77
CA GLY A 180 3.76 28.76 -1.20
C GLY A 180 5.19 28.27 -1.46
N ALA A 181 6.13 29.18 -1.72
CA ALA A 181 7.55 28.90 -1.82
C ALA A 181 8.39 29.85 -0.94
N TYR A 182 9.34 29.27 -0.21
CA TYR A 182 10.24 29.96 0.73
C TYR A 182 11.66 29.42 0.57
N LEU A 183 12.66 30.29 0.57
CA LEU A 183 14.07 29.90 0.52
C LEU A 183 14.66 30.00 1.93
N LEU A 184 15.00 28.86 2.53
CA LEU A 184 15.57 28.79 3.87
C LEU A 184 17.10 28.76 3.77
N ALA A 185 17.75 29.87 4.13
CA ALA A 185 19.20 29.93 4.24
C ALA A 185 19.65 29.33 5.58
N ALA A 186 20.46 28.27 5.53
CA ALA A 186 21.02 27.66 6.75
C ALA A 186 22.02 28.60 7.45
N GLU A 187 22.70 29.47 6.70
CA GLU A 187 23.68 30.44 7.21
C GLU A 187 23.06 31.38 8.25
N ASP A 188 21.87 31.93 7.96
CA ASP A 188 21.14 32.84 8.85
C ASP A 188 20.77 32.21 10.20
N LEU A 189 20.67 30.87 10.22
CA LEU A 189 20.31 30.10 11.40
C LEU A 189 21.52 29.76 12.28
N ASN A 190 22.75 30.09 11.84
CA ASN A 190 24.01 29.80 12.54
C ASN A 190 24.14 28.33 12.95
N VAL A 191 23.65 27.42 12.11
CA VAL A 191 23.68 25.97 12.38
C VAL A 191 25.09 25.40 12.29
N LYS A 192 25.39 24.39 13.12
CA LYS A 192 26.66 23.68 13.11
C LYS A 192 26.48 22.27 12.56
N PRO A 193 27.55 21.64 12.01
CA PRO A 193 27.51 20.23 11.67
C PRO A 193 27.07 19.37 12.85
N GLY A 194 26.06 18.52 12.62
CA GLY A 194 25.38 17.73 13.67
C GLY A 194 24.07 18.34 14.16
N ASP A 195 23.74 19.58 13.80
CA ASP A 195 22.43 20.17 14.09
C ASP A 195 21.36 19.69 13.09
N VAL A 196 20.10 19.74 13.52
CA VAL A 196 18.94 19.41 12.67
C VAL A 196 17.95 20.56 12.64
N ILE A 197 17.47 20.89 11.45
CA ILE A 197 16.37 21.83 11.25
C ILE A 197 15.12 21.01 10.96
N THR A 198 14.11 21.15 11.80
CA THR A 198 12.79 20.54 11.56
C THR A 198 11.88 21.57 10.95
N TYR A 199 11.08 21.18 9.95
CA TYR A 199 10.15 22.10 9.32
C TYR A 199 8.86 21.40 8.87
N TYR A 200 7.77 22.18 8.84
CA TYR A 200 6.46 21.77 8.33
C TYR A 200 5.68 23.00 7.86
N ALA A 201 4.69 22.79 6.99
CA ALA A 201 3.76 23.82 6.57
C ALA A 201 2.51 23.80 7.45
N ARG A 202 1.99 24.98 7.74
CA ARG A 202 0.78 25.18 8.53
C ARG A 202 -0.22 25.99 7.72
N ALA A 203 -1.39 25.43 7.49
CA ALA A 203 -2.48 26.13 6.83
C ALA A 203 -3.63 26.38 7.78
N ARG A 204 -4.32 27.48 7.54
CA ARG A 204 -5.52 27.87 8.27
C ARG A 204 -6.66 28.05 7.29
N ASP A 205 -7.81 27.46 7.59
CA ASP A 205 -9.04 27.68 6.81
C ASP A 205 -9.51 29.13 6.92
N VAL A 206 -10.43 29.55 6.05
CA VAL A 206 -11.16 30.79 6.28
C VAL A 206 -12.20 30.55 7.38
N GLY A 207 -12.04 31.25 8.51
CA GLY A 207 -12.98 31.18 9.63
C GLY A 207 -14.37 31.69 9.24
N ARG A 208 -15.35 30.78 9.21
CA ARG A 208 -16.70 31.04 8.68
C ARG A 208 -17.77 30.63 9.70
N GLY A 209 -18.03 31.49 10.68
CA GLY A 209 -19.01 31.24 11.76
C GLY A 209 -18.56 30.26 12.85
N LYS A 210 -17.58 29.39 12.57
CA LYS A 210 -16.80 28.62 13.55
C LYS A 210 -15.41 29.23 13.74
N ARG A 211 -14.70 28.84 14.81
CA ARG A 211 -13.26 29.14 14.95
C ARG A 211 -12.53 28.48 13.80
N SER A 212 -11.62 29.24 13.20
CA SER A 212 -10.80 28.78 12.10
C SER A 212 -9.97 27.55 12.51
N THR A 213 -10.00 26.53 11.65
CA THR A 213 -9.28 25.26 11.84
C THR A 213 -7.87 25.38 11.28
N GLU A 214 -6.91 24.87 12.04
CA GLU A 214 -5.50 24.84 11.66
C GLU A 214 -5.07 23.40 11.38
N THR A 215 -4.45 23.19 10.22
CA THR A 215 -3.87 21.90 9.81
C THR A 215 -2.37 22.05 9.57
N ARG A 216 -1.63 20.96 9.80
CA ARG A 216 -0.18 20.89 9.64
C ARG A 216 0.20 19.76 8.68
N SER A 217 1.24 19.97 7.88
CA SER A 217 1.81 18.96 6.99
C SER A 217 2.71 17.96 7.74
N ASP A 218 3.17 16.93 7.02
CA ASP A 218 4.31 16.07 7.39
C ASP A 218 5.50 16.90 7.86
N LEU A 219 6.20 16.38 8.88
CA LEU A 219 7.41 16.96 9.44
C LEU A 219 8.60 16.40 8.67
N PHE A 220 9.48 17.28 8.23
CA PHE A 220 10.71 16.91 7.53
C PHE A 220 11.94 17.41 8.27
N PHE A 221 13.06 16.76 8.01
CA PHE A 221 14.34 17.04 8.68
C PHE A 221 15.39 17.48 7.65
N LEU A 222 16.04 18.61 7.92
CA LEU A 222 17.28 19.02 7.26
C LEU A 222 18.45 18.75 8.20
N GLU A 223 19.30 17.80 7.86
CA GLU A 223 20.47 17.42 8.65
C GLU A 223 21.69 18.23 8.22
N VAL A 224 22.30 18.95 9.15
CA VAL A 224 23.45 19.79 8.84
C VAL A 224 24.71 18.93 8.89
N ARG A 225 25.32 18.69 7.72
CA ARG A 225 26.51 17.86 7.55
C ARG A 225 27.76 18.73 7.31
N PRO A 226 28.96 18.29 7.73
CA PRO A 226 30.18 19.05 7.51
C PRO A 226 30.54 19.07 6.01
N PHE A 227 31.00 20.22 5.52
CA PHE A 227 31.36 20.44 4.11
C PHE A 227 32.45 19.48 3.59
N ASN A 228 33.38 19.03 4.46
CA ASN A 228 34.53 18.22 4.06
C ASN A 228 34.24 16.71 3.91
N GLU A 229 33.02 16.22 4.24
CA GLU A 229 32.69 14.79 4.18
C GLU A 229 32.43 14.26 2.76
N GLU A 230 31.94 15.10 1.83
CA GLU A 230 31.68 14.69 0.44
C GLU A 230 32.97 14.27 -0.32
N PHE A 231 34.13 14.65 0.20
CA PHE A 231 35.45 14.38 -0.38
C PHE A 231 36.07 13.05 0.08
N VAL A 232 35.76 12.59 1.30
CA VAL A 232 36.43 11.42 1.93
C VAL A 232 35.70 10.11 1.67
N ALA A 233 34.36 10.14 1.57
CA ALA A 233 33.54 8.95 1.31
C ALA A 233 33.86 8.25 -0.03
N SER A 234 34.41 8.98 -1.01
CA SER A 234 34.85 8.42 -2.30
C SER A 234 36.18 7.65 -2.25
N GLN A 235 36.96 7.73 -1.16
CA GLN A 235 38.29 7.10 -1.09
C GLN A 235 38.39 6.01 0.00
N SER A 236 37.37 5.84 0.85
CA SER A 236 37.42 4.97 2.04
C SER A 236 36.80 3.57 1.86
N GLN A 237 36.44 3.14 0.65
CA GLN A 237 35.93 1.78 0.38
C GLN A 237 36.98 0.67 0.67
N ALA A 238 38.22 1.02 1.03
CA ALA A 238 39.32 0.09 1.27
C ALA A 238 39.59 -0.28 2.76
N ASN A 239 38.88 0.26 3.76
CA ASN A 239 39.13 -0.06 5.18
C ASN A 239 37.88 -0.58 5.91
N ALA A 240 37.62 -1.88 5.78
CA ALA A 240 36.46 -2.59 6.34
C ALA A 240 36.60 -2.97 7.84
N GLY A 241 37.05 -2.04 8.70
CA GLY A 241 37.34 -2.35 10.11
C GLY A 241 36.76 -1.41 11.18
N ALA A 242 36.20 -0.25 10.83
CA ALA A 242 35.83 0.79 11.79
C ALA A 242 34.34 1.20 11.83
N GLY A 243 33.45 0.50 11.11
CA GLY A 243 32.05 0.95 10.92
C GLY A 243 31.00 0.53 11.97
N ALA A 244 31.35 -0.26 12.99
CA ALA A 244 30.35 -0.82 13.90
C ALA A 244 29.68 0.22 14.83
N ALA A 245 30.42 1.26 15.24
CA ALA A 245 29.89 2.32 16.10
C ALA A 245 29.01 3.33 15.34
N ASP A 246 29.38 3.67 14.09
CA ASP A 246 28.61 4.57 13.22
C ASP A 246 27.28 3.90 12.80
N GLN A 247 27.30 2.62 12.45
CA GLN A 247 26.07 1.85 12.16
C GLN A 247 25.10 1.80 13.34
N GLN A 248 25.61 1.69 14.57
CA GLN A 248 24.77 1.71 15.76
C GLN A 248 24.14 3.10 15.98
N LEU A 249 24.89 4.18 15.76
CA LEU A 249 24.37 5.55 15.87
C LEU A 249 23.34 5.87 14.77
N ASP A 250 23.60 5.47 13.53
CA ASP A 250 22.65 5.59 12.41
C ASP A 250 21.31 4.92 12.73
N SER A 251 21.36 3.71 13.32
CA SER A 251 20.15 2.99 13.72
C SER A 251 19.35 3.73 14.81
N LEU A 252 20.03 4.41 15.74
CA LEU A 252 19.39 5.19 16.80
C LEU A 252 18.77 6.47 16.24
N ILE A 253 19.46 7.13 15.31
CA ILE A 253 18.99 8.35 14.63
C ILE A 253 17.74 8.04 13.80
N ALA A 254 17.77 6.98 12.98
CA ALA A 254 16.63 6.54 12.18
C ALA A 254 15.43 6.20 13.08
N ALA A 255 15.63 5.42 14.14
CA ALA A 255 14.56 5.11 15.10
C ALA A 255 14.02 6.36 15.81
N GLN A 256 14.88 7.32 16.18
CA GLN A 256 14.43 8.57 16.81
C GLN A 256 13.56 9.41 15.85
N LYS A 257 13.90 9.47 14.56
CA LYS A 257 13.09 10.13 13.54
C LYS A 257 11.75 9.45 13.33
N GLU A 258 11.73 8.12 13.26
CA GLU A 258 10.48 7.36 13.16
C GLU A 258 9.55 7.65 14.34
N ILE A 259 10.10 7.71 15.56
CA ILE A 259 9.33 8.06 16.75
C ILE A 259 8.79 9.49 16.66
N ILE A 260 9.62 10.48 16.30
CA ILE A 260 9.15 11.87 16.14
C ILE A 260 8.02 11.95 15.10
N SER A 261 8.19 11.31 13.94
CA SER A 261 7.18 11.28 12.88
C SER A 261 5.90 10.59 13.35
N ALA A 262 6.00 9.51 14.13
CA ALA A 262 4.84 8.85 14.73
C ALA A 262 4.13 9.74 15.75
N THR A 263 4.87 10.39 16.66
CA THR A 263 4.32 11.30 17.67
C THR A 263 3.64 12.49 17.01
N TRP A 264 4.26 13.06 15.97
CA TRP A 264 3.71 14.15 15.15
C TRP A 264 2.46 13.73 14.37
N ASN A 265 2.43 12.50 13.84
CA ASN A 265 1.26 11.95 13.16
C ASN A 265 0.07 11.69 14.10
N ILE A 266 0.30 11.40 15.38
CA ILE A 266 -0.77 11.36 16.37
C ILE A 266 -1.22 12.77 16.75
N GLU A 267 -0.28 13.69 16.92
CA GLU A 267 -0.56 15.07 17.35
C GLU A 267 -1.46 15.82 16.35
N ARG A 268 -1.19 15.67 15.04
CA ARG A 268 -2.01 16.27 13.98
C ARG A 268 -3.41 15.68 13.83
N ARG A 269 -3.66 14.45 14.31
CA ARG A 269 -5.01 13.85 14.21
C ARG A 269 -5.95 14.67 15.08
N SER A 270 -7.17 14.87 14.59
CA SER A 270 -8.22 15.51 15.38
C SER A 270 -8.43 14.76 16.70
N ALA A 271 -8.89 15.46 17.74
CA ALA A 271 -8.98 14.93 19.10
C ALA A 271 -9.77 13.60 19.20
N GLY A 272 -10.72 13.34 18.29
CA GLY A 272 -11.48 12.08 18.21
C GLY A 272 -10.73 10.90 17.57
N GLY A 273 -9.58 11.13 16.92
CA GLY A 273 -8.74 10.11 16.27
C GLY A 273 -7.43 9.79 17.01
N ARG A 274 -7.21 10.36 18.21
CA ARG A 274 -6.06 10.07 19.05
C ARG A 274 -6.35 8.84 19.91
N SER A 275 -5.72 7.72 19.57
CA SER A 275 -5.80 6.48 20.35
C SER A 275 -4.80 6.54 21.51
N ALA A 276 -5.29 6.37 22.75
CA ALA A 276 -4.43 6.26 23.93
C ALA A 276 -3.49 5.05 23.85
N ALA A 277 -3.88 3.99 23.14
CA ALA A 277 -3.03 2.83 22.89
C ALA A 277 -1.85 3.18 21.98
N ASP A 278 -2.06 4.02 20.96
CA ASP A 278 -1.00 4.46 20.04
C ASP A 278 0.05 5.31 20.80
N ILE A 279 -0.40 6.23 21.66
CA ILE A 279 0.49 7.05 22.50
C ILE A 279 1.34 6.16 23.42
N LYS A 280 0.72 5.15 24.05
CA LYS A 280 1.44 4.19 24.90
C LYS A 280 2.46 3.36 24.12
N ALA A 281 2.14 2.96 22.89
CA ALA A 281 3.07 2.21 22.04
C ALA A 281 4.30 3.07 21.66
N ILE A 282 4.09 4.35 21.33
CA ILE A 282 5.19 5.30 21.10
C ILE A 282 6.02 5.50 22.37
N ALA A 283 5.38 5.66 23.53
CA ALA A 283 6.10 5.79 24.81
C ALA A 283 6.99 4.58 25.10
N GLN A 284 6.51 3.37 24.79
CA GLN A 284 7.29 2.13 24.91
C GLN A 284 8.46 2.09 23.91
N ALA A 285 8.23 2.47 22.65
CA ALA A 285 9.29 2.57 21.64
C ALA A 285 10.38 3.57 22.04
N GLN A 286 9.99 4.75 22.57
CA GLN A 286 10.92 5.76 23.06
C GLN A 286 11.71 5.28 24.29
N ALA A 287 11.07 4.51 25.18
CA ALA A 287 11.75 3.90 26.32
C ALA A 287 12.74 2.81 25.88
N GLU A 288 12.40 2.01 24.87
CA GLU A 288 13.31 1.02 24.30
C GLU A 288 14.51 1.69 23.60
N LEU A 289 14.24 2.73 22.80
CA LEU A 289 15.29 3.50 22.13
C LEU A 289 16.25 4.13 23.15
N LYS A 290 15.72 4.70 24.23
CA LYS A 290 16.51 5.19 25.36
C LYS A 290 17.43 4.10 25.91
N MET A 291 16.92 2.90 26.20
CA MET A 291 17.74 1.80 26.70
C MET A 291 18.86 1.40 25.74
N ARG A 292 18.60 1.44 24.42
CA ARG A 292 19.62 1.16 23.39
C ARG A 292 20.68 2.27 23.36
N ALA A 293 20.29 3.53 23.48
CA ALA A 293 21.22 4.67 23.58
C ALA A 293 22.06 4.63 24.87
N GLU A 294 21.49 4.22 26.01
CA GLU A 294 22.22 4.00 27.26
C GLU A 294 23.25 2.88 27.14
N ARG A 295 22.95 1.79 26.43
CA ARG A 295 23.93 0.73 26.15
C ARG A 295 25.05 1.23 25.24
N ALA A 296 24.76 2.14 24.31
CA ALA A 296 25.76 2.76 23.43
C ALA A 296 26.79 3.60 24.21
N LEU A 297 26.41 4.18 25.36
CA LEU A 297 27.33 4.87 26.26
C LEU A 297 28.33 3.92 26.94
N GLY A 298 28.03 2.63 27.03
CA GLY A 298 28.78 1.62 27.78
C GLY A 298 28.87 1.93 29.29
N PRO A 299 29.29 0.96 30.14
CA PRO A 299 29.76 1.33 31.47
C PRO A 299 30.99 2.22 31.26
N GLY A 300 30.82 3.51 31.55
CA GLY A 300 31.86 4.51 31.36
C GLY A 300 33.20 4.02 31.90
N ARG A 301 34.30 4.37 31.22
CA ARG A 301 35.68 4.19 31.68
C ARG A 301 35.80 4.66 33.14
N ALA A 302 35.52 3.75 34.08
CA ALA A 302 35.84 3.93 35.48
C ALA A 302 37.36 3.95 35.52
N ARG A 303 37.92 5.16 35.69
CA ARG A 303 39.33 5.36 35.96
C ARG A 303 39.72 4.37 37.06
N ARG A 304 40.56 3.39 36.72
CA ARG A 304 41.34 2.66 37.72
C ARG A 304 42.19 3.72 38.45
N PRO A 305 41.98 3.94 39.76
CA PRO A 305 42.90 4.77 40.52
C PRO A 305 44.14 3.91 40.79
N GLY A 306 45.22 4.18 40.07
CA GLY A 306 46.49 3.52 40.32
C GLY A 306 47.44 3.57 39.13
N PHE A 307 48.45 4.41 39.27
CA PHE A 307 49.71 4.55 38.51
C PHE A 307 49.87 5.82 37.66
N LEU A 308 50.83 6.63 38.11
CA LEU A 308 51.52 7.76 37.44
C LEU A 308 53.03 7.53 37.61
N PRO A 309 53.95 8.21 36.88
CA PRO A 309 53.77 9.01 35.67
C PRO A 309 54.81 8.69 34.56
N GLN A 310 54.50 9.02 33.30
CA GLN A 310 55.52 9.59 32.41
C GLN A 310 54.87 10.46 31.33
N GLN A 311 55.50 11.60 31.08
CA GLN A 311 55.04 12.72 30.27
C GLN A 311 54.74 12.28 28.82
N ILE A 312 53.48 12.38 28.43
CA ILE A 312 53.07 12.49 27.02
C ILE A 312 52.16 13.71 26.93
N VAL A 313 52.48 14.54 25.94
CA VAL A 313 51.85 15.83 25.62
C VAL A 313 50.33 15.76 25.78
N ARG A 314 49.82 16.60 26.69
CA ARG A 314 48.42 16.70 27.07
C ARG A 314 47.63 17.35 25.92
N ALA A 315 47.02 16.54 25.05
CA ALA A 315 45.93 17.02 24.22
C ALA A 315 44.79 17.52 25.15
N PRO A 316 44.15 18.65 24.86
CA PRO A 316 43.05 19.15 25.68
C PRO A 316 41.91 18.12 25.66
N GLN A 317 41.63 17.54 26.83
CA GLN A 317 40.49 16.65 27.01
C GLN A 317 39.21 17.51 27.03
N PRO A 318 38.15 17.14 26.28
CA PRO A 318 36.84 17.78 26.42
C PRO A 318 36.33 17.55 27.84
N GLN A 319 35.76 18.61 28.43
CA GLN A 319 35.23 18.55 29.79
C GLN A 319 34.08 17.54 29.87
N SER A 320 33.96 16.87 31.00
CA SER A 320 33.07 15.71 31.22
C SER A 320 31.57 16.06 31.28
N GLY A 321 31.17 17.24 30.80
CA GLY A 321 29.77 17.69 30.63
C GLY A 321 29.22 17.54 29.21
N ASP A 322 30.08 17.28 28.21
CA ASP A 322 29.74 17.36 26.78
C ASP A 322 29.71 15.98 26.11
N ASN A 323 29.01 15.00 26.71
CA ASN A 323 28.73 13.75 26.00
C ASN A 323 27.39 13.88 25.26
N PRO A 324 27.38 14.06 23.93
CA PRO A 324 26.16 14.32 23.15
C PRO A 324 25.12 13.19 23.23
N ILE A 325 25.58 11.94 23.40
CA ILE A 325 24.69 10.78 23.66
C ILE A 325 24.05 10.86 25.05
N ALA A 326 24.75 11.35 26.07
CA ALA A 326 24.20 11.49 27.42
C ALA A 326 23.12 12.58 27.47
N SER A 327 23.32 13.70 26.77
CA SER A 327 22.25 14.70 26.59
C SER A 327 21.06 14.16 25.81
N ALA A 328 21.29 13.32 24.80
CA ALA A 328 20.21 12.66 24.08
C ALA A 328 19.38 11.74 24.98
N VAL A 329 20.02 10.90 25.80
CA VAL A 329 19.34 10.03 26.78
C VAL A 329 18.55 10.83 27.82
N ALA A 330 19.10 11.95 28.31
CA ALA A 330 18.39 12.83 29.24
C ALA A 330 17.13 13.45 28.60
N ALA A 331 17.23 13.86 27.34
CA ALA A 331 16.08 14.36 26.58
C ALA A 331 15.04 13.26 26.28
N MET A 332 15.49 12.04 25.91
CA MET A 332 14.60 10.88 25.73
C MET A 332 13.86 10.54 27.03
N THR A 333 14.50 10.67 28.19
CA THR A 333 13.84 10.45 29.49
C THR A 333 12.67 11.40 29.70
N LYS A 334 12.88 12.70 29.44
CA LYS A 334 11.80 13.69 29.50
C LYS A 334 10.71 13.42 28.47
N ALA A 335 11.07 12.98 27.26
CA ALA A 335 10.09 12.60 26.24
C ALA A 335 9.19 11.44 26.72
N VAL A 336 9.77 10.38 27.30
CA VAL A 336 9.00 9.25 27.85
C VAL A 336 8.05 9.71 28.96
N GLU A 337 8.50 10.58 29.87
CA GLU A 337 7.64 11.14 30.93
C GLU A 337 6.47 11.94 30.35
N LYS A 338 6.71 12.77 29.32
CA LYS A 338 5.68 13.57 28.67
C LYS A 338 4.69 12.71 27.89
N LEU A 339 5.15 11.71 27.15
CA LEU A 339 4.30 10.74 26.46
C LEU A 339 3.46 9.91 27.42
N ALA A 340 4.01 9.51 28.57
CA ALA A 340 3.27 8.81 29.62
C ALA A 340 2.17 9.66 30.26
N SER A 341 2.28 10.99 30.17
CA SER A 341 1.27 11.95 30.62
C SER A 341 0.33 12.44 29.51
N ASP A 342 0.31 11.78 28.34
CA ASP A 342 -0.44 12.16 27.14
C ASP A 342 -0.11 13.57 26.58
N ARG A 343 1.03 14.15 26.97
CA ARG A 343 1.50 15.47 26.51
C ARG A 343 2.39 15.33 25.28
N THR A 344 1.81 14.89 24.16
CA THR A 344 2.52 14.66 22.89
C THR A 344 3.25 15.90 22.39
N ARG A 345 2.64 17.08 22.47
CA ARG A 345 3.26 18.34 21.99
C ARG A 345 4.57 18.68 22.71
N GLU A 346 4.64 18.44 24.02
CA GLU A 346 5.87 18.66 24.80
C GLU A 346 6.88 17.53 24.62
N ALA A 347 6.40 16.31 24.38
CA ALA A 347 7.28 15.18 24.08
C ALA A 347 8.09 15.45 22.81
N ILE A 348 7.47 15.96 21.74
CA ILE A 348 8.12 16.23 20.45
C ILE A 348 9.32 17.17 20.61
N THR A 349 9.22 18.22 21.42
CA THR A 349 10.36 19.13 21.69
C THR A 349 11.55 18.38 22.31
N HIS A 350 11.28 17.47 23.25
CA HIS A 350 12.31 16.65 23.89
C HIS A 350 12.85 15.55 22.94
N GLU A 351 12.01 14.96 22.09
CA GLU A 351 12.42 14.02 21.05
C GLU A 351 13.34 14.69 20.01
N MET A 352 13.03 15.91 19.57
CA MET A 352 13.88 16.70 18.68
C MET A 352 15.22 17.06 19.34
N THR A 353 15.20 17.40 20.63
CA THR A 353 16.44 17.64 21.40
C THR A 353 17.29 16.37 21.48
N ALA A 354 16.64 15.20 21.63
CA ALA A 354 17.33 13.91 21.62
C ALA A 354 17.95 13.59 20.27
N LEU A 355 17.22 13.82 19.17
CA LEU A 355 17.72 13.65 17.80
C LEU A 355 18.96 14.53 17.55
N ASN A 356 18.91 15.80 17.97
CA ASN A 356 20.04 16.70 17.85
C ASN A 356 21.28 16.17 18.60
N GLY A 357 21.09 15.68 19.83
CA GLY A 357 22.18 15.07 20.60
C GLY A 357 22.78 13.82 19.93
N LEU A 358 21.97 12.98 19.27
CA LEU A 358 22.48 11.82 18.53
C LEU A 358 23.27 12.23 17.27
N LEU A 359 22.79 13.22 16.53
CA LEU A 359 23.46 13.74 15.33
C LEU A 359 24.78 14.45 15.67
N GLN A 360 24.82 15.20 16.77
CA GLN A 360 26.06 15.78 17.29
C GLN A 360 27.07 14.70 17.69
N ALA A 361 26.61 13.59 18.30
CA ALA A 361 27.48 12.46 18.62
C ALA A 361 28.08 11.80 17.36
N GLN A 362 27.27 11.63 16.32
CA GLN A 362 27.74 11.12 15.04
C GLN A 362 28.76 12.06 14.39
N ALA A 363 28.48 13.36 14.35
CA ALA A 363 29.39 14.36 13.80
C ALA A 363 30.74 14.36 14.54
N GLU A 364 30.74 14.15 15.86
CA GLU A 364 31.98 13.99 16.63
C GLU A 364 32.77 12.72 16.30
N VAL A 365 32.09 11.57 16.16
CA VAL A 365 32.74 10.30 15.81
C VAL A 365 33.41 10.44 14.44
N ARG A 366 32.68 10.92 13.44
CA ARG A 366 33.22 11.14 12.09
C ARG A 366 34.35 12.15 12.06
N ARG A 367 34.24 13.25 12.82
CA ARG A 367 35.33 14.22 12.94
C ARG A 367 36.62 13.59 13.47
N ARG A 368 36.52 12.67 14.45
CA ARG A 368 37.69 11.96 15.00
C ARG A 368 38.29 10.98 13.99
N GLU A 369 37.45 10.27 13.24
CA GLU A 369 37.89 9.36 12.17
C GLU A 369 38.67 10.10 11.09
N ILE A 370 38.14 11.24 10.60
CA ILE A 370 38.81 12.07 9.60
C ILE A 370 40.16 12.58 10.14
N ALA A 371 40.20 13.09 11.37
CA ALA A 371 41.43 13.55 11.99
C ALA A 371 42.48 12.43 12.15
N GLN A 372 42.04 11.20 12.48
CA GLN A 372 42.93 10.04 12.63
C GLN A 372 43.42 9.52 11.27
N GLN A 373 42.60 9.58 10.23
CA GLN A 373 42.95 9.21 8.85
C GLN A 373 43.93 10.21 8.22
N GLN A 374 43.80 11.51 8.54
CA GLN A 374 44.75 12.53 8.09
C GLN A 374 46.13 12.36 8.76
N ASN A 375 46.15 11.88 10.00
CA ASN A 375 47.39 11.69 10.77
C ASN A 375 48.10 10.35 10.47
N SER A 376 47.39 9.33 9.98
CA SER A 376 47.98 8.04 9.56
C SER A 376 48.63 8.08 8.17
N ASN A 377 48.39 9.15 7.39
CA ASN A 377 48.98 9.35 6.06
C ASN A 377 50.27 10.22 6.08
N ALA A 378 50.72 10.66 7.26
CA ALA A 378 51.91 11.52 7.43
C ALA A 378 53.26 10.76 7.46
N GLY A 379 53.25 9.43 7.24
CA GLY A 379 54.46 8.58 7.26
C GLY A 379 54.97 8.08 5.90
N GLY A 380 54.34 8.44 4.78
CA GLY A 380 54.63 7.87 3.45
C GLY A 380 55.04 8.92 2.41
N ARG A 381 56.32 8.88 2.02
CA ARG A 381 57.00 9.64 0.94
C ARG A 381 56.18 9.68 -0.37
N GLY A 382 55.94 10.87 -0.95
CA GLY A 382 55.69 11.01 -2.40
C GLY A 382 54.67 12.07 -2.83
N SER A 383 55.16 13.09 -3.52
CA SER A 383 54.49 14.27 -4.10
C SER A 383 53.39 13.96 -5.14
N ASN A 384 52.53 14.96 -5.39
CA ASN A 384 51.48 15.10 -6.43
C ASN A 384 50.10 14.43 -6.19
N ARG A 385 49.24 15.05 -5.38
CA ARG A 385 47.78 14.77 -5.41
C ARG A 385 46.85 15.99 -5.49
N GLN A 386 47.33 17.22 -5.35
CA GLN A 386 46.45 18.41 -5.30
C GLN A 386 45.86 18.82 -6.65
N THR A 387 46.43 18.42 -7.79
CA THR A 387 45.99 18.89 -9.12
C THR A 387 44.92 18.02 -9.80
N GLN A 388 44.65 16.81 -9.29
CA GLN A 388 43.64 15.89 -9.86
C GLN A 388 42.23 16.07 -9.26
N ASP A 389 42.08 16.86 -8.20
CA ASP A 389 40.82 16.98 -7.45
C ASP A 389 39.89 18.06 -8.05
N LEU A 390 40.44 19.13 -8.65
CA LEU A 390 39.65 20.24 -9.20
C LEU A 390 38.86 19.85 -10.47
N SER A 391 39.40 18.96 -11.29
CA SER A 391 38.73 18.45 -12.49
C SER A 391 37.55 17.55 -12.13
N ALA A 392 37.72 16.70 -11.11
CA ALA A 392 36.67 15.84 -10.59
C ALA A 392 35.56 16.65 -9.89
N LEU A 393 35.91 17.80 -9.28
CA LEU A 393 34.94 18.74 -8.71
C LEU A 393 34.08 19.41 -9.77
N PHE A 394 34.68 19.88 -10.87
CA PHE A 394 33.94 20.47 -11.98
C PHE A 394 33.03 19.47 -12.69
N ASP A 395 33.51 18.25 -12.93
CA ASP A 395 32.70 17.19 -13.54
C ASP A 395 31.54 16.77 -12.64
N LYS A 396 31.72 16.76 -11.31
CA LYS A 396 30.64 16.44 -10.34
C LYS A 396 29.65 17.58 -10.15
N GLU A 397 30.09 18.84 -10.11
CA GLU A 397 29.20 20.00 -10.06
C GLU A 397 28.37 20.09 -11.36
N LEU A 398 29.00 19.78 -12.50
CA LEU A 398 28.32 19.64 -13.80
C LEU A 398 27.33 18.46 -13.77
N GLN A 399 27.70 17.32 -13.18
CA GLN A 399 26.79 16.19 -12.96
C GLN A 399 25.63 16.54 -12.02
N ARG A 400 25.84 17.37 -10.98
CA ARG A 400 24.81 17.80 -10.01
C ARG A 400 23.83 18.80 -10.64
N GLN A 401 24.33 19.72 -11.47
CA GLN A 401 23.50 20.60 -12.30
C GLN A 401 22.75 19.83 -13.39
N GLN A 402 23.28 18.70 -13.86
CA GLN A 402 22.56 17.77 -14.73
C GLN A 402 21.54 16.91 -13.96
N ARG A 403 21.82 16.51 -12.71
CA ARG A 403 20.90 15.76 -11.84
C ARG A 403 19.66 16.52 -11.42
N THR A 404 19.79 17.83 -11.20
CA THR A 404 18.64 18.70 -10.89
C THR A 404 17.68 18.85 -12.08
N ASN A 405 18.15 18.63 -13.32
CA ASN A 405 17.33 18.73 -14.52
C ASN A 405 16.97 17.37 -15.17
N TYR A 406 17.75 16.30 -14.99
CA TYR A 406 17.54 15.01 -15.67
C TYR A 406 18.14 13.81 -14.90
N GLU A 407 17.55 13.36 -13.79
CA GLU A 407 17.67 11.93 -13.41
C GLU A 407 16.30 11.34 -13.06
N GLN A 408 15.75 10.69 -14.06
CA GLN A 408 14.68 9.70 -13.99
C GLN A 408 15.13 8.47 -13.17
N ARG A 409 14.16 7.92 -12.43
CA ARG A 409 13.66 6.54 -12.57
C ARG A 409 14.73 5.47 -12.92
N SER A 410 15.01 4.63 -11.93
CA SER A 410 15.64 3.31 -12.02
C SER A 410 15.33 2.55 -13.33
N GLN A 411 16.26 2.58 -14.30
CA GLN A 411 16.19 1.79 -15.53
C GLN A 411 17.58 1.21 -15.83
N THR A 412 17.85 -0.02 -15.39
CA THR A 412 18.94 -0.81 -16.00
C THR A 412 18.54 -2.26 -16.31
N GLU A 413 17.37 -2.72 -15.84
CA GLU A 413 16.77 -3.99 -16.27
C GLU A 413 15.42 -3.84 -17.01
N GLU A 414 14.84 -2.63 -17.05
CA GLU A 414 13.52 -2.36 -17.66
C GLU A 414 13.53 -1.92 -19.14
N ARG A 415 14.68 -1.49 -19.70
CA ARG A 415 14.74 -0.88 -21.04
C ARG A 415 14.19 -1.74 -22.19
N PRO A 416 14.57 -3.03 -22.35
CA PRO A 416 13.99 -3.85 -23.43
C PRO A 416 12.50 -4.18 -23.19
N ARG A 417 12.02 -4.10 -21.94
CA ARG A 417 10.62 -4.39 -21.56
C ARG A 417 9.69 -3.20 -21.79
N GLN A 418 10.14 -1.98 -21.51
CA GLN A 418 9.40 -0.75 -21.79
C GLN A 418 9.30 -0.48 -23.30
N GLU A 419 10.38 -0.68 -24.05
CA GLU A 419 10.39 -0.48 -25.51
C GLU A 419 9.38 -1.38 -26.25
N THR A 420 9.22 -2.64 -25.81
CA THR A 420 8.25 -3.58 -26.42
C THR A 420 6.80 -3.22 -26.09
N GLN A 421 6.54 -2.73 -24.87
CA GLN A 421 5.21 -2.28 -24.45
C GLN A 421 4.82 -0.96 -25.14
N GLU A 422 5.76 -0.01 -25.21
CA GLU A 422 5.58 1.26 -25.92
C GLU A 422 5.33 1.04 -27.41
N ALA A 423 6.05 0.12 -28.06
CA ALA A 423 5.81 -0.24 -29.45
C ALA A 423 4.40 -0.84 -29.65
N ALA A 424 3.95 -1.72 -28.75
CA ALA A 424 2.60 -2.32 -28.83
C ALA A 424 1.48 -1.29 -28.64
N ASP A 425 1.66 -0.33 -27.73
CA ASP A 425 0.68 0.75 -27.51
C ASP A 425 0.66 1.73 -28.70
N ARG A 426 1.81 2.06 -29.30
CA ARG A 426 1.87 2.85 -30.55
C ARG A 426 1.14 2.14 -31.70
N ILE A 427 1.27 0.82 -31.82
CA ILE A 427 0.54 0.03 -32.84
C ILE A 427 -0.98 0.07 -32.59
N ARG A 428 -1.42 0.00 -31.32
CA ARG A 428 -2.85 0.12 -30.95
C ARG A 428 -3.42 1.48 -31.35
N ASP A 429 -2.68 2.55 -31.10
CA ASP A 429 -3.12 3.90 -31.45
C ASP A 429 -3.20 4.09 -32.97
N LEU A 430 -2.24 3.54 -33.73
CA LEU A 430 -2.30 3.53 -35.20
C LEU A 430 -3.54 2.77 -35.72
N ALA A 431 -3.86 1.61 -35.13
CA ALA A 431 -5.06 0.84 -35.50
C ALA A 431 -6.34 1.63 -35.24
N ARG A 432 -6.47 2.25 -34.06
CA ARG A 432 -7.64 3.08 -33.71
C ARG A 432 -7.80 4.28 -34.64
N ARG A 433 -6.69 4.94 -35.00
CA ARG A 433 -6.71 6.08 -35.93
C ARG A 433 -7.10 5.64 -37.35
N GLN A 434 -6.62 4.48 -37.82
CA GLN A 434 -7.05 3.92 -39.10
C GLN A 434 -8.56 3.62 -39.11
N GLU A 435 -9.09 3.02 -38.05
CA GLU A 435 -10.53 2.74 -37.92
C GLU A 435 -11.37 4.03 -37.91
N ALA A 436 -10.89 5.09 -37.25
CA ALA A 436 -11.55 6.39 -37.25
C ALA A 436 -11.58 7.04 -38.64
N ILE A 437 -10.50 6.88 -39.43
CA ILE A 437 -10.45 7.35 -40.82
C ILE A 437 -11.45 6.55 -41.68
N ASN A 438 -11.50 5.22 -41.54
CA ASN A 438 -12.44 4.38 -42.28
C ASN A 438 -13.91 4.70 -41.91
N ALA A 439 -14.18 4.96 -40.63
CA ALA A 439 -15.52 5.34 -40.17
C ALA A 439 -15.95 6.69 -40.75
N ARG A 440 -15.07 7.70 -40.74
CA ARG A 440 -15.33 9.01 -41.33
C ARG A 440 -15.49 8.95 -42.85
N GLN A 441 -14.73 8.11 -43.55
CA GLN A 441 -14.90 7.89 -44.99
C GLN A 441 -16.31 7.38 -45.33
N ARG A 442 -16.86 6.44 -44.55
CA ARG A 442 -18.23 5.92 -44.75
C ARG A 442 -19.30 6.98 -44.46
N GLU A 443 -19.01 7.92 -43.57
CA GLU A 443 -19.91 9.04 -43.24
C GLU A 443 -19.92 10.11 -44.34
N LEU A 444 -18.76 10.39 -44.96
CA LEU A 444 -18.62 11.30 -46.09
C LEU A 444 -19.38 10.87 -47.35
N GLU A 445 -19.62 9.58 -47.54
CA GLU A 445 -20.43 9.07 -48.65
C GLU A 445 -21.91 9.48 -48.54
N ARG A 446 -22.37 9.78 -47.32
CA ARG A 446 -23.74 10.25 -47.06
C ARG A 446 -23.90 11.76 -47.25
N MET A 447 -22.79 12.50 -47.32
CA MET A 447 -22.79 13.95 -47.50
C MET A 447 -22.54 14.33 -48.97
N ALA A 448 -23.25 15.33 -49.47
CA ALA A 448 -23.13 15.81 -50.84
C ALA A 448 -22.68 17.28 -50.87
N GLY A 449 -21.88 17.68 -51.86
CA GLY A 449 -21.50 19.07 -52.10
C GLY A 449 -20.03 19.43 -51.85
N GLU A 450 -19.75 20.72 -51.70
CA GLU A 450 -18.39 21.27 -51.49
C GLU A 450 -17.78 20.87 -50.13
N GLU A 451 -18.62 20.63 -49.13
CA GLU A 451 -18.20 20.18 -47.80
C GLU A 451 -17.52 18.80 -47.87
N ARG A 452 -18.05 17.88 -48.68
CA ARG A 452 -17.44 16.57 -48.93
C ARG A 452 -16.01 16.69 -49.48
N LYS A 453 -15.76 17.65 -50.38
CA LYS A 453 -14.42 17.86 -50.95
C LYS A 453 -13.42 18.37 -49.91
N ARG A 454 -13.85 19.25 -49.01
CA ARG A 454 -13.00 19.81 -47.94
C ARG A 454 -12.65 18.74 -46.90
N GLU A 455 -13.62 17.92 -46.51
CA GLU A 455 -13.39 16.87 -45.53
C GLU A 455 -12.60 15.69 -46.11
N LEU A 456 -12.80 15.34 -47.39
CA LEU A 456 -11.98 14.34 -48.07
C LEU A 456 -10.51 14.79 -48.16
N ALA A 457 -10.24 16.06 -48.48
CA ALA A 457 -8.88 16.61 -48.47
C ALA A 457 -8.24 16.58 -47.06
N LYS A 458 -9.05 16.71 -46.00
CA LYS A 458 -8.58 16.57 -44.63
C LYS A 458 -8.24 15.12 -44.29
N LEU A 459 -9.12 14.17 -44.61
CA LEU A 459 -8.87 12.75 -44.39
C LEU A 459 -7.66 12.22 -45.19
N MET A 460 -7.42 12.73 -46.39
CA MET A 460 -6.23 12.37 -47.17
C MET A 460 -4.93 12.78 -46.47
N ARG A 461 -4.89 13.95 -45.84
CA ARG A 461 -3.73 14.38 -45.03
C ARG A 461 -3.57 13.50 -43.79
N ASP A 462 -4.66 13.21 -43.09
CA ASP A 462 -4.66 12.36 -41.90
C ASP A 462 -4.18 10.93 -42.23
N GLN A 463 -4.58 10.38 -43.40
CA GLN A 463 -4.11 9.07 -43.88
C GLN A 463 -2.62 9.07 -44.23
N GLU A 464 -2.12 10.12 -44.87
CA GLU A 464 -0.71 10.24 -45.24
C GLU A 464 0.19 10.39 -44.01
N GLU A 465 -0.26 11.15 -42.99
CA GLU A 465 0.42 11.24 -41.70
C GLU A 465 0.48 9.89 -40.99
N LEU A 466 -0.64 9.16 -40.98
CA LEU A 466 -0.72 7.83 -40.38
C LEU A 466 0.24 6.83 -41.07
N GLN A 467 0.33 6.88 -42.40
CA GLN A 467 1.27 6.06 -43.16
C GLN A 467 2.73 6.37 -42.79
N ARG A 468 3.08 7.65 -42.67
CA ARG A 468 4.44 8.06 -42.27
C ARG A 468 4.80 7.57 -40.87
N GLN A 469 3.85 7.65 -39.92
CA GLN A 469 4.03 7.15 -38.55
C GLN A 469 4.23 5.62 -38.53
N ALA A 470 3.46 4.88 -39.34
CA ALA A 470 3.60 3.43 -39.47
C ALA A 470 4.95 3.01 -40.09
N GLU A 471 5.41 3.72 -41.13
CA GLU A 471 6.71 3.48 -41.76
C GLU A 471 7.88 3.81 -40.82
N ALA A 472 7.78 4.90 -40.04
CA ALA A 472 8.78 5.26 -39.04
C ALA A 472 8.90 4.18 -37.94
N LEU A 473 7.77 3.74 -37.40
CA LEU A 473 7.73 2.69 -36.37
C LEU A 473 8.24 1.34 -36.92
N SER A 474 7.99 1.03 -38.19
CA SER A 474 8.55 -0.15 -38.85
C SER A 474 10.08 -0.09 -38.99
N ARG A 475 10.67 1.10 -39.18
CA ARG A 475 12.12 1.29 -39.27
C ARG A 475 12.78 1.20 -37.90
N GLU A 476 12.16 1.80 -36.89
CA GLU A 476 12.59 1.74 -35.47
C GLU A 476 12.67 0.28 -34.99
N MET A 477 11.62 -0.52 -35.23
CA MET A 477 11.62 -1.96 -34.91
C MET A 477 12.62 -2.78 -35.73
N GLY A 478 12.92 -2.35 -36.97
CA GLY A 478 13.92 -3.00 -37.82
C GLY A 478 15.35 -2.77 -37.31
N GLN A 479 15.65 -1.59 -36.79
CA GLN A 479 16.96 -1.25 -36.24
C GLN A 479 17.21 -1.92 -34.88
N SER A 480 16.22 -1.93 -33.98
CA SER A 480 16.35 -2.57 -32.66
C SER A 480 16.57 -4.08 -32.76
N SER A 481 15.92 -4.74 -33.72
CA SER A 481 16.12 -6.18 -33.98
C SER A 481 17.48 -6.50 -34.60
N GLN A 482 18.05 -5.61 -35.43
CA GLN A 482 19.36 -5.81 -36.05
C GLN A 482 20.51 -5.67 -35.03
N GLN A 483 20.38 -4.76 -34.06
CA GLN A 483 21.35 -4.57 -32.97
C GLN A 483 21.36 -5.75 -31.99
N GLN A 484 20.20 -6.39 -31.77
CA GLN A 484 20.08 -7.58 -30.93
C GLN A 484 20.73 -8.81 -31.58
N ASN A 485 20.67 -8.94 -32.90
CA ASN A 485 21.26 -10.08 -33.62
C ASN A 485 22.80 -9.98 -33.74
N ASP A 486 23.34 -8.76 -33.86
CA ASP A 486 24.79 -8.51 -33.91
C ASP A 486 25.48 -8.86 -32.57
N SER A 487 24.81 -8.55 -31.45
CA SER A 487 25.28 -8.92 -30.11
C SER A 487 25.30 -10.44 -29.84
N ASN A 488 24.49 -11.22 -30.56
CA ASN A 488 24.43 -12.67 -30.40
C ASN A 488 25.40 -13.41 -31.35
N GLN A 489 25.80 -12.78 -32.46
CA GLN A 489 26.79 -13.35 -33.38
C GLN A 489 28.22 -13.24 -32.84
N GLN A 490 28.51 -12.21 -32.03
CA GLN A 490 29.83 -12.04 -31.40
C GLN A 490 30.09 -13.01 -30.23
N LYS A 491 29.05 -13.57 -29.60
CA LYS A 491 29.18 -14.63 -28.57
C LYS A 491 29.36 -16.04 -29.14
N GLY A 492 29.00 -16.28 -30.41
CA GLY A 492 29.14 -17.58 -31.05
C GLY A 492 30.55 -17.90 -31.58
N GLN A 493 31.42 -16.90 -31.73
CA GLN A 493 32.72 -17.07 -32.37
C GLN A 493 33.86 -17.44 -31.41
N GLN A 494 33.61 -17.50 -30.11
CA GLN A 494 34.63 -17.82 -29.09
C GLN A 494 34.53 -19.24 -28.52
N GLN A 495 33.61 -20.07 -29.01
CA GLN A 495 33.37 -21.43 -28.49
C GLN A 495 33.41 -22.53 -29.57
N GLY A 496 34.19 -22.31 -30.63
CA GLY A 496 34.32 -23.23 -31.77
C GLY A 496 35.77 -23.53 -32.16
N GLN A 497 36.71 -23.61 -31.21
CA GLN A 497 38.09 -23.99 -31.49
C GLN A 497 38.56 -25.15 -30.62
N GLN A 498 37.77 -26.23 -30.57
CA GLN A 498 38.27 -27.54 -30.18
C GLN A 498 37.28 -28.64 -30.58
N GLN A 499 37.37 -29.13 -31.82
CA GLN A 499 37.17 -30.53 -32.21
C GLN A 499 37.04 -30.65 -33.74
N GLY A 500 37.77 -31.61 -34.31
CA GLY A 500 37.35 -32.28 -35.55
C GLY A 500 38.04 -31.84 -36.84
N GLN A 501 39.31 -32.24 -36.99
CA GLN A 501 39.93 -32.45 -38.30
C GLN A 501 39.26 -33.65 -38.99
N SER A 502 38.53 -33.44 -40.10
CA SER A 502 38.42 -34.39 -41.22
C SER A 502 37.55 -33.87 -42.38
N GLN A 503 38.14 -33.99 -43.58
CA GLN A 503 37.57 -34.07 -44.93
C GLN A 503 37.05 -32.82 -45.66
N LEU A 504 37.87 -32.44 -46.65
CA LEU A 504 37.49 -31.71 -47.86
C LEU A 504 36.66 -32.60 -48.79
N THR A 505 35.51 -32.11 -49.26
CA THR A 505 35.18 -32.05 -50.70
C THR A 505 34.01 -31.08 -50.91
N GLY A 506 34.19 -30.12 -51.82
CA GLY A 506 33.30 -28.98 -52.02
C GLY A 506 32.11 -29.25 -52.94
N LYS A 507 31.06 -28.44 -52.74
CA LYS A 507 30.18 -27.88 -53.78
C LYS A 507 29.44 -26.66 -53.18
N PRO A 508 29.51 -25.46 -53.79
CA PRO A 508 28.72 -24.32 -53.34
C PRO A 508 27.33 -24.40 -53.98
N GLN A 509 26.26 -24.43 -53.18
CA GLN A 509 24.90 -24.33 -53.69
C GLN A 509 24.00 -23.51 -52.76
N ASP A 510 23.56 -22.38 -53.31
CA ASP A 510 22.32 -21.63 -53.10
C ASP A 510 21.96 -21.06 -51.72
N GLY A 511 22.21 -19.75 -51.59
CA GLY A 511 21.25 -18.74 -51.13
C GLY A 511 20.39 -19.08 -49.91
N ALA A 512 20.97 -19.02 -48.71
CA ALA A 512 20.20 -18.91 -47.48
C ALA A 512 19.54 -17.53 -47.39
N GLN A 513 18.34 -17.44 -47.98
CA GLN A 513 17.43 -16.32 -47.85
C GLN A 513 17.11 -16.12 -46.36
N GLN A 514 17.60 -15.01 -45.78
CA GLN A 514 17.22 -14.55 -44.46
C GLN A 514 15.69 -14.46 -44.38
N LYS A 515 15.05 -15.38 -43.66
CA LYS A 515 13.63 -15.26 -43.33
C LYS A 515 13.46 -14.07 -42.38
N PRO A 516 12.74 -13.00 -42.76
CA PRO A 516 12.44 -11.91 -41.85
C PRO A 516 11.57 -12.42 -40.69
N GLN A 517 11.90 -12.00 -39.48
CA GLN A 517 11.12 -12.28 -38.28
C GLN A 517 9.68 -11.72 -38.43
N PRO A 518 8.65 -12.43 -37.94
CA PRO A 518 7.24 -12.17 -38.29
C PRO A 518 6.71 -10.76 -37.92
N GLY A 519 7.30 -10.08 -36.93
CA GLY A 519 6.84 -8.75 -36.49
C GLY A 519 7.12 -7.62 -37.49
N SER A 520 8.29 -7.62 -38.14
CA SER A 520 8.67 -6.58 -39.13
C SER A 520 7.87 -6.68 -40.43
N SER A 521 7.53 -7.90 -40.83
CA SER A 521 6.74 -8.18 -42.04
C SER A 521 5.28 -7.75 -41.87
N GLY A 522 4.70 -7.90 -40.67
CA GLY A 522 3.33 -7.48 -40.38
C GLY A 522 3.14 -5.96 -40.48
N MET A 523 4.10 -5.19 -39.96
CA MET A 523 4.05 -3.72 -39.99
C MET A 523 4.22 -3.16 -41.42
N ARG A 524 5.14 -3.76 -42.20
CA ARG A 524 5.34 -3.38 -43.61
C ARG A 524 4.11 -3.67 -44.46
N GLY A 525 3.43 -4.80 -44.21
CA GLY A 525 2.16 -5.13 -44.85
C GLY A 525 1.06 -4.11 -44.53
N ALA A 526 0.94 -3.68 -43.27
CA ALA A 526 -0.03 -2.67 -42.86
C ALA A 526 0.23 -1.32 -43.55
N ALA A 527 1.50 -0.89 -43.63
CA ALA A 527 1.88 0.34 -44.33
C ALA A 527 1.59 0.29 -45.83
N GLU A 528 1.74 -0.88 -46.46
CA GLU A 528 1.41 -1.08 -47.87
C GLU A 528 -0.11 -1.03 -48.13
N GLN A 529 -0.92 -1.60 -47.24
CA GLN A 529 -2.39 -1.49 -47.30
C GLN A 529 -2.86 -0.04 -47.10
N MET A 530 -2.21 0.74 -46.22
CA MET A 530 -2.49 2.17 -46.04
C MET A 530 -2.12 3.00 -47.29
N ARG A 531 -1.01 2.65 -47.95
CA ARG A 531 -0.61 3.29 -49.21
C ARG A 531 -1.60 3.01 -50.34
N GLN A 532 -2.11 1.78 -50.40
CA GLN A 532 -3.18 1.40 -51.33
C GLN A 532 -4.46 2.20 -51.05
N ALA A 533 -4.87 2.29 -49.78
CA ALA A 533 -6.04 3.09 -49.37
C ALA A 533 -5.90 4.58 -49.75
N SER A 534 -4.71 5.15 -49.61
CA SER A 534 -4.43 6.53 -50.02
C SER A 534 -4.49 6.72 -51.55
N GLY A 535 -3.98 5.76 -52.32
CA GLY A 535 -4.05 5.78 -53.78
C GLY A 535 -5.47 5.62 -54.32
N GLU A 536 -6.30 4.83 -53.64
CA GLU A 536 -7.72 4.63 -53.96
C GLU A 536 -8.54 5.90 -53.63
N MET A 537 -8.25 6.57 -52.51
CA MET A 537 -8.83 7.89 -52.18
C MET A 537 -8.49 8.97 -53.21
N GLN A 538 -7.26 9.01 -53.72
CA GLN A 538 -6.85 9.95 -54.77
C GLN A 538 -7.63 9.73 -56.08
N ARG A 539 -8.08 8.50 -56.32
CA ARG A 539 -8.91 8.13 -57.48
C ARG A 539 -10.41 8.31 -57.23
N ASN A 540 -10.79 8.93 -56.10
CA ASN A 540 -12.17 9.04 -55.62
C ASN A 540 -12.88 7.69 -55.43
N ASP A 541 -12.13 6.60 -55.24
CA ASP A 541 -12.68 5.28 -54.92
C ASP A 541 -12.69 5.05 -53.41
N SER A 542 -13.72 5.60 -52.75
CA SER A 542 -13.89 5.54 -51.30
C SER A 542 -14.18 4.13 -50.78
N GLN A 543 -14.83 3.29 -51.59
CA GLN A 543 -15.19 1.93 -51.19
C GLN A 543 -13.98 1.01 -51.18
N SER A 544 -13.11 1.09 -52.19
CA SER A 544 -11.85 0.34 -52.20
C SER A 544 -10.93 0.85 -51.10
N ALA A 545 -10.84 2.17 -50.92
CA ALA A 545 -10.01 2.78 -49.88
C ALA A 545 -10.40 2.32 -48.46
N ALA A 546 -11.70 2.27 -48.14
CA ALA A 546 -12.18 1.80 -46.84
C ALA A 546 -11.83 0.32 -46.60
N ARG A 547 -11.92 -0.53 -47.63
CA ARG A 547 -11.56 -1.96 -47.53
C ARG A 547 -10.06 -2.15 -47.32
N SER A 548 -9.24 -1.38 -48.03
CA SER A 548 -7.77 -1.38 -47.85
C SER A 548 -7.38 -0.85 -46.46
N GLY A 549 -8.08 0.19 -45.98
CA GLY A 549 -7.93 0.70 -44.62
C GLY A 549 -8.36 -0.31 -43.54
N ASP A 550 -9.44 -1.07 -43.75
CA ASP A 550 -9.90 -2.09 -42.80
C ASP A 550 -8.88 -3.24 -42.70
N ARG A 551 -8.31 -3.66 -43.83
CA ARG A 551 -7.22 -4.66 -43.87
C ARG A 551 -5.98 -4.18 -43.13
N ALA A 552 -5.62 -2.90 -43.25
CA ALA A 552 -4.51 -2.31 -42.51
C ALA A 552 -4.77 -2.33 -40.99
N ALA A 553 -5.96 -1.93 -40.55
CA ALA A 553 -6.34 -1.96 -39.13
C ALA A 553 -6.31 -3.37 -38.53
N ASP A 554 -6.79 -4.37 -39.27
CA ASP A 554 -6.75 -5.77 -38.84
C ASP A 554 -5.33 -6.32 -38.72
N GLN A 555 -4.43 -5.93 -39.62
CA GLN A 555 -3.02 -6.32 -39.54
C GLN A 555 -2.31 -5.70 -38.32
N LEU A 556 -2.59 -4.43 -38.02
CA LEU A 556 -2.05 -3.75 -36.83
C LEU A 556 -2.57 -4.39 -35.53
N ARG A 557 -3.87 -4.75 -35.46
CA ARG A 557 -4.44 -5.44 -34.29
C ARG A 557 -3.83 -6.82 -34.06
N ARG A 558 -3.63 -7.61 -35.11
CA ARG A 558 -2.97 -8.93 -35.00
C ARG A 558 -1.53 -8.79 -34.54
N LEU A 559 -0.81 -7.78 -35.01
CA LEU A 559 0.57 -7.51 -34.61
C LEU A 559 0.66 -7.10 -33.13
N GLU A 560 -0.23 -6.23 -32.66
CA GLU A 560 -0.36 -5.84 -31.24
C GLU A 560 -0.62 -7.05 -30.34
N GLN A 561 -1.55 -7.91 -30.76
CA GLN A 561 -1.91 -9.11 -30.02
C GLN A 561 -0.77 -10.13 -29.95
N GLN A 562 0.00 -10.29 -31.02
CA GLN A 562 1.21 -11.15 -31.04
C GLN A 562 2.32 -10.62 -30.13
N MET A 563 2.56 -9.30 -30.15
CA MET A 563 3.56 -8.64 -29.29
C MET A 563 3.21 -8.78 -27.80
N ARG A 564 1.91 -8.73 -27.47
CA ARG A 564 1.42 -8.90 -26.09
C ARG A 564 1.40 -10.35 -25.62
N GLN A 565 1.01 -11.29 -26.46
CA GLN A 565 0.91 -12.73 -26.12
C GLN A 565 2.27 -13.45 -26.13
N GLY A 566 3.26 -12.91 -26.85
CA GLY A 566 4.61 -13.45 -26.90
C GLY A 566 5.43 -13.20 -25.63
N SER A 567 5.03 -12.24 -24.79
CA SER A 567 5.81 -11.83 -23.60
C SER A 567 5.67 -12.83 -22.45
N ALA A 568 6.79 -13.20 -21.84
CA ALA A 568 6.85 -14.05 -20.65
C ALA A 568 5.98 -13.49 -19.50
N ASP A 569 5.89 -12.15 -19.37
CA ASP A 569 5.09 -11.47 -18.35
C ASP A 569 3.57 -11.67 -18.52
N ALA A 570 3.08 -11.86 -19.76
CA ALA A 570 1.66 -12.12 -19.99
C ALA A 570 1.29 -13.55 -19.57
N ARG A 571 2.22 -14.49 -19.75
CA ARG A 571 2.05 -15.89 -19.32
C ARG A 571 2.18 -16.03 -17.81
N GLN A 572 3.12 -15.31 -17.20
CA GLN A 572 3.30 -15.27 -15.75
C GLN A 572 2.08 -14.66 -15.06
N ARG A 573 1.52 -13.57 -15.61
CA ARG A 573 0.27 -12.98 -15.11
C ARG A 573 -0.91 -13.94 -15.25
N ALA A 574 -1.06 -14.58 -16.41
CA ALA A 574 -2.11 -15.58 -16.62
C ALA A 574 -1.98 -16.77 -15.65
N ALA A 575 -0.75 -17.24 -15.37
CA ALA A 575 -0.50 -18.29 -14.38
C ALA A 575 -0.85 -17.86 -12.95
N ALA A 576 -0.47 -16.63 -12.56
CA ALA A 576 -0.78 -16.06 -11.24
C ALA A 576 -2.29 -15.85 -11.04
N ASP A 577 -3.00 -15.39 -12.09
CA ASP A 577 -4.45 -15.24 -12.06
C ASP A 577 -5.13 -16.60 -11.85
N LEU A 578 -4.72 -17.65 -12.59
CA LEU A 578 -5.24 -19.01 -12.44
C LEU A 578 -4.91 -19.63 -11.09
N GLN A 579 -3.73 -19.36 -10.55
CA GLN A 579 -3.36 -19.77 -9.19
C GLN A 579 -4.30 -19.14 -8.14
N SER A 580 -4.58 -17.84 -8.27
CA SER A 580 -5.46 -17.14 -7.34
C SER A 580 -6.89 -17.67 -7.38
N GLU A 581 -7.38 -18.02 -8.57
CA GLU A 581 -8.70 -18.62 -8.74
C GLU A 581 -8.77 -20.03 -8.13
N ALA A 582 -7.75 -20.85 -8.36
CA ALA A 582 -7.64 -22.18 -7.75
C ALA A 582 -7.62 -22.11 -6.21
N GLN A 583 -6.93 -21.11 -5.62
CA GLN A 583 -6.91 -20.88 -4.18
C GLN A 583 -8.30 -20.54 -3.62
N GLN A 584 -9.04 -19.67 -4.31
CA GLN A 584 -10.38 -19.28 -3.88
C GLN A 584 -11.34 -20.47 -3.92
N ILE A 585 -11.31 -21.26 -4.99
CA ILE A 585 -12.13 -22.47 -5.13
C ILE A 585 -11.82 -23.48 -4.02
N ALA A 586 -10.53 -23.70 -3.69
CA ALA A 586 -10.12 -24.60 -2.62
C ALA A 586 -10.62 -24.15 -1.22
N GLN A 587 -10.60 -22.84 -0.95
CA GLN A 587 -11.09 -22.28 0.31
C GLN A 587 -12.62 -22.40 0.44
N GLU A 588 -13.35 -22.06 -0.63
CA GLU A 588 -14.81 -22.20 -0.66
C GLU A 588 -15.25 -23.66 -0.53
N GLN A 589 -14.53 -24.60 -1.16
CA GLN A 589 -14.80 -26.02 -1.03
C GLN A 589 -14.64 -26.52 0.41
N ARG A 590 -13.60 -26.08 1.14
CA ARG A 590 -13.44 -26.40 2.57
C ARG A 590 -14.59 -25.88 3.43
N ARG A 591 -15.08 -24.68 3.12
CA ARG A 591 -16.23 -24.09 3.80
C ARG A 591 -17.50 -24.91 3.56
N VAL A 592 -17.77 -25.24 2.30
CA VAL A 592 -18.92 -26.06 1.89
C VAL A 592 -18.86 -27.45 2.54
N ALA A 593 -17.69 -28.08 2.58
CA ALA A 593 -17.50 -29.37 3.26
C ALA A 593 -17.77 -29.29 4.78
N GLY A 594 -17.30 -28.23 5.44
CA GLY A 594 -17.56 -28.01 6.87
C GLY A 594 -19.04 -27.72 7.19
N GLU A 595 -19.74 -27.00 6.31
CA GLU A 595 -21.18 -26.75 6.44
C GLU A 595 -22.00 -28.04 6.17
N ALA A 596 -21.57 -28.88 5.23
CA ALA A 596 -22.17 -30.20 4.98
C ALA A 596 -22.08 -31.12 6.21
N GLU A 597 -20.91 -31.20 6.83
CA GLU A 597 -20.67 -32.04 8.00
C GLU A 597 -21.50 -31.59 9.22
N ARG A 598 -21.66 -30.26 9.41
CA ARG A 598 -22.48 -29.70 10.49
C ARG A 598 -23.96 -29.98 10.30
N LEU A 599 -24.46 -29.87 9.07
CA LEU A 599 -25.85 -30.20 8.73
C LEU A 599 -26.16 -31.70 8.89
N GLN A 600 -25.15 -32.56 8.80
CA GLN A 600 -25.27 -33.98 9.07
C GLN A 600 -25.37 -34.29 10.57
N LYS A 601 -24.53 -33.65 11.40
CA LYS A 601 -24.49 -33.87 12.86
C LYS A 601 -25.73 -33.34 13.60
N GLY A 602 -26.43 -32.35 13.03
CA GLY A 602 -27.60 -31.69 13.63
C GLY A 602 -28.97 -32.15 13.11
N ALA A 603 -29.10 -33.36 12.56
CA ALA A 603 -30.27 -33.76 11.77
C ALA A 603 -31.60 -33.81 12.57
N GLY A 604 -32.37 -32.73 12.48
CA GLY A 604 -33.83 -32.67 12.71
C GLY A 604 -34.61 -32.50 11.40
N ALA A 605 -35.93 -32.65 11.46
CA ALA A 605 -36.87 -32.77 10.33
C ALA A 605 -36.96 -31.56 9.36
N ASP A 606 -36.26 -30.45 9.63
CA ASP A 606 -36.36 -29.18 8.88
C ASP A 606 -35.09 -28.83 8.06
N SER A 607 -34.26 -29.83 7.76
CA SER A 607 -32.95 -29.64 7.10
C SER A 607 -32.99 -29.55 5.56
N GLY A 608 -34.17 -29.41 4.95
CA GLY A 608 -34.37 -29.45 3.49
C GLY A 608 -33.86 -28.21 2.73
N GLU A 609 -34.16 -27.00 3.21
CA GLU A 609 -33.72 -25.76 2.54
C GLU A 609 -32.20 -25.52 2.63
N PRO A 610 -31.54 -25.70 3.79
CA PRO A 610 -30.09 -25.52 3.89
C PRO A 610 -29.31 -26.47 2.98
N ARG A 611 -29.78 -27.72 2.82
CA ARG A 611 -29.19 -28.70 1.90
C ARG A 611 -29.30 -28.28 0.44
N ARG A 612 -30.45 -27.75 0.02
CA ARG A 612 -30.63 -27.25 -1.36
C ARG A 612 -29.71 -26.08 -1.69
N ARG A 613 -29.49 -25.17 -0.72
CA ARG A 613 -28.55 -24.05 -0.88
C ARG A 613 -27.11 -24.56 -1.00
N LEU A 614 -26.71 -25.47 -0.11
CA LEU A 614 -25.36 -26.03 -0.11
C LEU A 614 -25.07 -26.84 -1.40
N ALA A 615 -26.04 -27.60 -1.89
CA ALA A 615 -25.93 -28.30 -3.17
C ALA A 615 -25.75 -27.32 -4.34
N ALA A 616 -26.49 -26.20 -4.33
CA ALA A 616 -26.37 -25.17 -5.36
C ALA A 616 -25.00 -24.45 -5.33
N ASP A 617 -24.46 -24.20 -4.14
CA ASP A 617 -23.11 -23.63 -3.98
C ASP A 617 -22.04 -24.60 -4.50
N LYS A 618 -22.22 -25.90 -4.27
CA LYS A 618 -21.31 -26.93 -4.79
C LYS A 618 -21.39 -27.11 -6.30
N ASP A 619 -22.57 -27.01 -6.90
CA ASP A 619 -22.73 -26.99 -8.36
C ASP A 619 -22.00 -25.78 -8.99
N ARG A 620 -22.08 -24.59 -8.36
CA ARG A 620 -21.35 -23.40 -8.81
C ARG A 620 -19.83 -23.57 -8.71
N LEU A 621 -19.34 -24.22 -7.65
CA LEU A 621 -17.92 -24.53 -7.52
C LEU A 621 -17.46 -25.49 -8.62
N ALA A 622 -18.27 -26.48 -8.98
CA ALA A 622 -17.95 -27.38 -10.07
C ALA A 622 -17.81 -26.66 -11.42
N ASP A 623 -18.69 -25.70 -11.72
CA ASP A 623 -18.62 -24.90 -12.96
C ASP A 623 -17.37 -24.00 -13.01
N ARG A 624 -16.92 -23.50 -11.85
CA ARG A 624 -15.67 -22.75 -11.72
C ARG A 624 -14.46 -23.64 -11.94
N VAL A 625 -14.44 -24.85 -11.38
CA VAL A 625 -13.36 -25.84 -11.62
C VAL A 625 -13.28 -26.23 -13.10
N GLU A 626 -14.41 -26.42 -13.77
CA GLU A 626 -14.45 -26.73 -15.21
C GLU A 626 -13.92 -25.56 -16.06
N SER A 627 -14.16 -24.32 -15.64
CA SER A 627 -13.62 -23.12 -16.29
C SER A 627 -12.11 -23.00 -16.06
N LEU A 628 -11.66 -23.20 -14.83
CA LEU A 628 -10.24 -23.26 -14.46
C LEU A 628 -9.50 -24.33 -15.28
N GLU A 629 -10.06 -25.53 -15.40
CA GLU A 629 -9.46 -26.63 -16.18
C GLU A 629 -9.24 -26.24 -17.66
N ARG A 630 -10.23 -25.60 -18.28
CA ARG A 630 -10.13 -25.13 -19.68
C ARG A 630 -9.05 -24.06 -19.85
N GLU A 631 -8.93 -23.15 -18.90
CA GLU A 631 -7.95 -22.06 -18.97
C GLU A 631 -6.53 -22.53 -18.70
N VAL A 632 -6.34 -23.42 -17.72
CA VAL A 632 -5.05 -24.09 -17.45
C VAL A 632 -4.62 -24.96 -18.64
N THR A 633 -5.56 -25.68 -19.25
CA THR A 633 -5.28 -26.47 -20.48
C THR A 633 -4.88 -25.56 -21.64
N ARG A 634 -5.53 -24.41 -21.81
CA ARG A 634 -5.17 -23.42 -22.84
C ARG A 634 -3.77 -22.85 -22.62
N LEU A 635 -3.42 -22.52 -21.38
CA LEU A 635 -2.09 -22.03 -21.01
C LEU A 635 -1.02 -23.12 -21.28
N GLY A 636 -1.33 -24.37 -20.95
CA GLY A 636 -0.48 -25.53 -21.27
C GLY A 636 -0.35 -25.82 -22.78
N GLY A 637 -1.36 -25.51 -23.58
CA GLY A 637 -1.41 -25.81 -25.02
C GLY A 637 -0.70 -24.83 -25.96
N GLN A 638 -0.29 -23.64 -25.49
CA GLN A 638 0.34 -22.61 -26.35
C GLN A 638 1.75 -23.02 -26.81
N PRO A 639 2.16 -22.84 -28.08
CA PRO A 639 3.51 -23.21 -28.51
C PRO A 639 4.59 -22.34 -27.84
N GLY A 640 5.45 -22.95 -27.02
CA GLY A 640 6.53 -22.29 -26.29
C GLY A 640 7.47 -23.27 -25.58
N LYS A 641 8.65 -22.80 -25.16
CA LYS A 641 9.59 -23.52 -24.28
C LYS A 641 9.72 -22.71 -22.99
N GLY A 642 8.81 -22.90 -22.03
CA GLY A 642 8.84 -22.23 -20.72
C GLY A 642 8.43 -23.20 -19.61
N GLU A 643 9.03 -23.07 -18.42
CA GLU A 643 8.74 -23.91 -17.26
C GLU A 643 7.28 -23.75 -16.80
N GLU A 644 6.71 -22.56 -16.94
CA GLU A 644 5.31 -22.25 -16.60
C GLU A 644 4.32 -23.07 -17.44
N GLN A 645 4.69 -23.36 -18.68
CA GLN A 645 3.86 -24.17 -19.57
C GLN A 645 3.87 -25.65 -19.17
N ALA A 646 5.04 -26.19 -18.79
CA ALA A 646 5.14 -27.55 -18.28
C ALA A 646 4.29 -27.71 -16.99
N ARG A 647 4.38 -26.74 -16.08
CA ARG A 647 3.58 -26.67 -14.86
C ARG A 647 2.08 -26.59 -15.14
N ALA A 648 1.65 -25.74 -16.07
CA ALA A 648 0.25 -25.64 -16.49
C ALA A 648 -0.27 -26.94 -17.11
N ARG A 649 0.54 -27.64 -17.93
CA ARG A 649 0.18 -28.97 -18.47
C ARG A 649 0.01 -30.00 -17.37
N GLU A 650 0.90 -30.02 -16.38
CA GLU A 650 0.83 -30.95 -15.25
C GLU A 650 -0.39 -30.68 -14.35
N ALA A 651 -0.70 -29.41 -14.12
CA ALA A 651 -1.88 -28.98 -13.37
C ALA A 651 -3.18 -29.35 -14.09
N ALA A 652 -3.28 -29.09 -15.41
CA ALA A 652 -4.42 -29.53 -16.23
C ALA A 652 -4.59 -31.05 -16.20
N ALA A 653 -3.49 -31.79 -16.39
CA ALA A 653 -3.52 -33.25 -16.36
C ALA A 653 -3.96 -33.79 -15.00
N GLN A 654 -3.67 -33.08 -13.91
CA GLN A 654 -4.10 -33.47 -12.57
C GLN A 654 -5.60 -33.25 -12.35
N LEU A 655 -6.14 -32.08 -12.72
CA LEU A 655 -7.58 -31.80 -12.65
C LEU A 655 -8.38 -32.84 -13.47
N GLN A 656 -7.86 -33.23 -14.63
CA GLN A 656 -8.44 -34.23 -15.51
C GLN A 656 -8.40 -35.65 -14.96
N ARG A 657 -7.27 -36.05 -14.36
CA ARG A 657 -7.12 -37.39 -13.78
C ARG A 657 -8.08 -37.61 -12.61
N GLU A 658 -8.19 -36.63 -11.73
CA GLU A 658 -9.00 -36.71 -10.50
C GLU A 658 -10.47 -36.36 -10.74
N ARG A 659 -10.82 -35.91 -11.96
CA ARG A 659 -12.20 -35.57 -12.37
C ARG A 659 -12.92 -34.69 -11.35
N VAL A 660 -12.21 -33.67 -10.85
CA VAL A 660 -12.61 -32.85 -9.71
C VAL A 660 -13.99 -32.20 -9.90
N SER A 661 -14.27 -31.70 -11.10
CA SER A 661 -15.57 -31.11 -11.47
C SER A 661 -16.72 -32.13 -11.42
N GLN A 662 -16.47 -33.38 -11.84
CA GLN A 662 -17.46 -34.46 -11.80
C GLN A 662 -17.73 -34.91 -10.37
N ALA A 663 -16.68 -35.09 -9.56
CA ALA A 663 -16.80 -35.44 -8.15
C ALA A 663 -17.57 -34.37 -7.35
N MET A 664 -17.35 -33.08 -7.65
CA MET A 664 -18.13 -32.00 -7.03
C MET A 664 -19.61 -32.05 -7.41
N ARG A 665 -19.95 -32.29 -8.68
CA ARG A 665 -21.36 -32.43 -9.13
C ARG A 665 -22.04 -33.65 -8.53
N GLU A 666 -21.31 -34.76 -8.37
CA GLU A 666 -21.81 -35.96 -7.70
C GLU A 666 -22.09 -35.69 -6.22
N GLY A 667 -21.17 -35.02 -5.51
CA GLY A 667 -21.41 -34.59 -4.13
C GLY A 667 -22.57 -33.60 -3.99
N ALA A 668 -22.80 -32.72 -4.97
CA ALA A 668 -23.94 -31.81 -4.97
C ALA A 668 -25.28 -32.56 -5.10
N ARG A 669 -25.33 -33.60 -5.94
CA ARG A 669 -26.50 -34.48 -6.07
C ARG A 669 -26.80 -35.24 -4.78
N GLN A 670 -25.78 -35.81 -4.14
CA GLN A 670 -25.91 -36.51 -2.86
C GLN A 670 -26.46 -35.59 -1.75
N ILE A 671 -25.97 -34.34 -1.67
CA ILE A 671 -26.48 -33.33 -0.72
C ILE A 671 -27.96 -33.01 -0.99
N ARG A 672 -28.35 -32.93 -2.27
CA ARG A 672 -29.72 -32.61 -2.69
C ARG A 672 -30.71 -33.74 -2.43
N GLU A 673 -30.29 -34.98 -2.67
CA GLU A 673 -31.11 -36.19 -2.54
C GLU A 673 -31.20 -36.67 -1.08
N GLY A 674 -30.30 -36.21 -0.21
CA GLY A 674 -30.25 -36.63 1.19
C GLY A 674 -29.84 -38.10 1.36
N ALA A 675 -29.52 -38.79 0.27
CA ALA A 675 -28.91 -40.10 0.25
C ALA A 675 -27.42 -39.92 0.56
N SER A 676 -27.02 -40.25 1.80
CA SER A 676 -25.63 -40.25 2.29
C SER A 676 -24.78 -39.06 1.81
N SER A 677 -24.61 -38.03 2.66
CA SER A 677 -23.70 -36.92 2.39
C SER A 677 -22.32 -37.42 1.91
N PRO A 678 -21.66 -36.68 1.00
CA PRO A 678 -20.35 -37.06 0.47
C PRO A 678 -19.40 -37.37 1.62
N SER A 679 -18.63 -38.45 1.47
CA SER A 679 -17.73 -38.89 2.53
C SER A 679 -16.74 -37.77 2.83
N GLY A 680 -16.47 -37.48 4.12
CA GLY A 680 -15.50 -36.43 4.49
C GLY A 680 -14.12 -36.66 3.85
N SER A 681 -13.81 -37.92 3.50
CA SER A 681 -12.64 -38.32 2.71
C SER A 681 -12.68 -37.81 1.25
N GLU A 682 -13.81 -37.91 0.55
CA GLU A 682 -13.94 -37.40 -0.83
C GLU A 682 -13.81 -35.88 -0.87
N GLU A 683 -14.44 -35.18 0.08
CA GLU A 683 -14.33 -33.71 0.17
C GLU A 683 -12.89 -33.26 0.46
N GLN A 684 -12.17 -34.00 1.31
CA GLN A 684 -10.76 -33.75 1.59
C GLN A 684 -9.87 -34.03 0.38
N GLN A 685 -10.14 -35.08 -0.40
CA GLN A 685 -9.42 -35.36 -1.64
C GLN A 685 -9.61 -34.26 -2.68
N ILE A 686 -10.84 -33.75 -2.84
CA ILE A 686 -11.12 -32.62 -3.72
C ILE A 686 -10.35 -31.37 -3.28
N ALA A 687 -10.31 -31.06 -1.98
CA ALA A 687 -9.55 -29.92 -1.49
C ALA A 687 -8.02 -30.10 -1.69
N GLN A 688 -7.49 -31.30 -1.43
CA GLN A 688 -6.07 -31.61 -1.61
C GLN A 688 -5.64 -31.53 -3.07
N THR A 689 -6.46 -32.01 -4.00
CA THR A 689 -6.15 -31.95 -5.44
C THR A 689 -6.14 -30.51 -5.95
N LEU A 690 -7.04 -29.65 -5.46
CA LEU A 690 -7.03 -28.21 -5.76
C LEU A 690 -5.81 -27.50 -5.16
N ASP A 691 -5.40 -27.83 -3.92
CA ASP A 691 -4.20 -27.26 -3.31
C ASP A 691 -2.92 -27.68 -4.07
N GLN A 692 -2.84 -28.92 -4.58
CA GLN A 692 -1.74 -29.37 -5.43
C GLN A 692 -1.70 -28.65 -6.78
N VAL A 693 -2.87 -28.30 -7.34
CA VAL A 693 -2.98 -27.48 -8.56
C VAL A 693 -2.50 -26.05 -8.29
N VAL A 694 -2.86 -25.47 -7.14
CA VAL A 694 -2.35 -24.16 -6.69
C VAL A 694 -0.83 -24.18 -6.57
N GLU A 695 -0.26 -25.22 -5.97
CA GLU A 695 1.19 -25.34 -5.79
C GLU A 695 1.93 -25.46 -7.13
N LYS A 696 1.37 -26.25 -8.06
CA LYS A 696 1.97 -26.42 -9.40
C LYS A 696 1.87 -25.16 -10.24
N LEU A 697 0.74 -24.44 -10.19
CA LEU A 697 0.55 -23.19 -10.95
C LEU A 697 1.31 -22.01 -10.37
N GLY A 698 1.47 -21.96 -9.04
CA GLY A 698 2.14 -20.85 -8.36
C GLY A 698 3.65 -20.82 -8.52
N GLY A 699 4.22 -21.85 -9.13
CA GLY A 699 5.66 -22.02 -9.17
C GLY A 699 6.24 -22.28 -7.79
N ALA A 700 7.50 -22.72 -7.78
CA ALA A 700 8.18 -22.97 -6.53
C ALA A 700 8.34 -21.66 -5.75
N ALA A 701 7.54 -21.49 -4.70
CA ALA A 701 7.92 -20.64 -3.58
C ALA A 701 9.39 -20.90 -3.28
N SER A 702 10.17 -19.84 -3.06
CA SER A 702 11.61 -19.96 -2.83
C SER A 702 11.89 -21.10 -1.85
N SER A 703 12.99 -21.83 -2.04
CA SER A 703 13.37 -22.93 -1.14
C SER A 703 13.32 -22.50 0.33
N GLU A 704 13.60 -21.22 0.59
CA GLU A 704 13.50 -20.57 1.89
C GLU A 704 12.05 -20.40 2.37
N ALA A 705 11.12 -19.95 1.53
CA ALA A 705 9.69 -19.87 1.89
C ALA A 705 9.08 -21.24 2.21
N ARG A 706 9.49 -22.30 1.48
CA ARG A 706 9.09 -23.69 1.77
C ARG A 706 9.69 -24.22 3.07
N GLN A 707 10.96 -23.89 3.35
CA GLN A 707 11.61 -24.25 4.61
C GLN A 707 10.92 -23.56 5.80
N MET A 708 10.63 -22.26 5.70
CA MET A 708 9.94 -21.50 6.73
C MET A 708 8.49 -21.96 6.94
N ALA A 709 7.77 -22.31 5.87
CA ALA A 709 6.43 -22.90 6.00
C ALA A 709 6.47 -24.26 6.71
N GLY A 710 7.44 -25.11 6.37
CA GLY A 710 7.64 -26.40 7.05
C GLY A 710 8.09 -26.26 8.51
N GLU A 711 8.89 -25.24 8.85
CA GLU A 711 9.25 -24.93 10.24
C GLU A 711 8.03 -24.49 11.06
N LEU A 712 7.18 -23.64 10.48
CA LEU A 712 5.96 -23.16 11.13
C LEU A 712 4.93 -24.28 11.33
N GLU A 713 4.82 -25.20 10.38
CA GLU A 713 3.95 -26.39 10.51
C GLU A 713 4.47 -27.33 11.60
N ARG A 714 5.78 -27.54 11.70
CA ARG A 714 6.38 -28.34 12.80
C ARG A 714 6.17 -27.71 14.18
N ALA A 715 6.30 -26.39 14.29
CA ALA A 715 6.05 -25.67 15.55
C ALA A 715 4.59 -25.81 16.02
N ARG A 716 3.63 -25.62 15.10
CA ARG A 716 2.20 -25.81 15.38
C ARG A 716 1.87 -27.25 15.74
N ALA A 717 2.42 -28.22 15.01
CA ALA A 717 2.23 -29.64 15.30
C ALA A 717 2.79 -30.04 16.68
N ALA A 718 3.90 -29.44 17.11
CA ALA A 718 4.45 -29.64 18.45
C ALA A 718 3.53 -29.06 19.53
N ARG A 719 2.99 -27.85 19.33
CA ARG A 719 2.01 -27.21 20.22
C ARG A 719 0.72 -28.03 20.36
N ASP A 720 0.14 -28.45 19.22
CA ASP A 720 -1.07 -29.27 19.20
C ASP A 720 -0.88 -30.64 19.88
N LYS A 721 0.34 -31.17 19.85
CA LYS A 721 0.68 -32.43 20.52
C LYS A 721 0.82 -32.24 22.03
N LEU A 722 1.42 -31.13 22.47
CA LEU A 722 1.50 -30.74 23.87
C LEU A 722 0.10 -30.48 24.46
N ASP A 723 -0.75 -29.73 23.76
CA ASP A 723 -2.12 -29.44 24.19
C ASP A 723 -2.97 -30.70 24.30
N ARG A 724 -2.83 -31.65 23.36
CA ARG A 724 -3.51 -32.95 23.41
C ARG A 724 -3.06 -33.80 24.60
N LEU A 725 -1.75 -33.88 24.84
CA LEU A 725 -1.20 -34.62 25.97
C LEU A 725 -1.61 -33.97 27.31
N GLU A 726 -1.71 -32.63 27.36
CA GLU A 726 -2.23 -31.93 28.53
C GLU A 726 -3.72 -32.21 28.77
N ALA A 727 -4.54 -32.19 27.72
CA ALA A 727 -5.95 -32.54 27.82
C ALA A 727 -6.12 -34.00 28.30
N GLN A 728 -5.27 -34.93 27.85
CA GLN A 728 -5.24 -36.31 28.33
C GLN A 728 -4.82 -36.42 29.80
N MET A 729 -3.87 -35.60 30.26
CA MET A 729 -3.50 -35.54 31.68
C MET A 729 -4.61 -34.99 32.57
N LYS A 730 -5.34 -33.96 32.11
CA LYS A 730 -6.50 -33.39 32.83
C LYS A 730 -7.70 -34.33 32.85
N ALA A 731 -7.91 -35.11 31.79
CA ALA A 731 -8.99 -36.09 31.72
C ALA A 731 -8.69 -37.37 32.53
N ALA A 732 -7.41 -37.70 32.74
CA ALA A 732 -6.96 -38.85 33.53
C ALA A 732 -6.83 -38.49 35.01
N ASP A 733 -7.93 -38.10 35.67
CA ASP A 733 -7.92 -37.84 37.12
C ASP A 733 -7.73 -39.14 37.92
N GLY A 734 -6.47 -39.39 38.35
CA GLY A 734 -6.14 -40.29 39.46
C GLY A 734 -5.90 -41.78 39.18
N LYS A 735 -5.82 -42.24 37.92
CA LYS A 735 -5.51 -43.65 37.58
C LYS A 735 -4.12 -43.81 36.93
N ALA A 736 -3.61 -45.04 36.87
CA ALA A 736 -2.28 -45.41 36.33
C ALA A 736 -1.94 -44.82 34.94
N GLY A 737 -2.93 -44.49 34.12
CA GLY A 737 -2.73 -43.81 32.82
C GLY A 737 -2.21 -42.37 32.93
N ALA A 738 -2.46 -41.68 34.06
CA ALA A 738 -1.99 -40.31 34.28
C ALA A 738 -0.47 -40.21 34.43
N GLN A 739 0.17 -41.26 34.95
CA GLN A 739 1.63 -41.33 35.09
C GLN A 739 2.31 -41.56 33.74
N GLN A 740 1.75 -42.42 32.88
CA GLN A 740 2.26 -42.62 31.51
C GLN A 740 2.08 -41.37 30.64
N ALA A 741 0.91 -40.71 30.70
CA ALA A 741 0.67 -39.47 29.97
C ALA A 741 1.61 -38.33 30.40
N ARG A 742 1.92 -38.24 31.71
CA ARG A 742 2.91 -37.28 32.25
C ARG A 742 4.31 -37.54 31.73
N GLN A 743 4.77 -38.80 31.72
CA GLN A 743 6.09 -39.15 31.20
C GLN A 743 6.20 -38.86 29.70
N GLN A 744 5.14 -39.10 28.92
CA GLN A 744 5.11 -38.78 27.49
C GLN A 744 5.12 -37.26 27.25
N TYR A 745 4.36 -36.49 28.03
CA TYR A 745 4.35 -35.04 27.97
C TYR A 745 5.71 -34.43 28.32
N GLU A 746 6.39 -34.94 29.35
CA GLU A 746 7.74 -34.49 29.72
C GLU A 746 8.80 -34.82 28.68
N GLN A 747 8.72 -35.99 28.05
CA GLN A 747 9.63 -36.35 26.96
C GLN A 747 9.42 -35.46 25.72
N GLU A 748 8.17 -35.15 25.38
CA GLU A 748 7.84 -34.27 24.26
C GLU A 748 8.20 -32.80 24.56
N LEU A 749 8.02 -32.31 25.78
CA LEU A 749 8.50 -30.98 26.21
C LEU A 749 10.01 -30.86 26.06
N ARG A 750 10.78 -31.86 26.50
CA ARG A 750 12.25 -31.85 26.38
C ARG A 750 12.69 -31.90 24.92
N ARG A 751 12.08 -32.78 24.10
CA ARG A 751 12.34 -32.84 22.65
C ARG A 751 12.04 -31.53 21.94
N THR A 752 10.94 -30.87 22.31
CA THR A 752 10.53 -29.60 21.71
C THR A 752 11.49 -28.48 22.11
N ARG A 753 11.93 -28.46 23.38
CA ARG A 753 12.96 -27.54 23.87
C ARG A 753 14.30 -27.73 23.15
N ASP A 754 14.73 -28.97 22.95
CA ASP A 754 15.99 -29.29 22.26
C ASP A 754 15.91 -28.98 20.77
N GLY A 755 14.72 -29.14 20.16
CA GLY A 755 14.46 -28.85 18.74
C GLY A 755 14.36 -27.35 18.42
N LEU A 756 13.95 -26.50 19.37
CA LEU A 756 13.87 -25.05 19.20
C LEU A 756 15.23 -24.34 19.33
N GLY A 757 16.26 -25.05 19.82
CA GLY A 757 17.58 -24.50 20.10
C GLY A 757 17.58 -23.53 21.29
N ARG A 758 18.66 -23.51 22.07
CA ARG A 758 18.82 -22.58 23.20
C ARG A 758 18.76 -21.12 22.71
N PRO A 759 17.83 -20.29 23.18
CA PRO A 759 18.06 -18.85 23.23
C PRO A 759 19.28 -18.63 24.14
N ASN A 760 20.21 -17.78 23.71
CA ASN A 760 21.51 -17.57 24.33
C ASN A 760 21.39 -17.05 25.78
N ASP A 761 21.36 -17.98 26.76
CA ASP A 761 21.23 -17.67 28.20
C ASP A 761 22.60 -17.61 28.88
N SER A 762 23.51 -16.80 28.33
CA SER A 762 24.85 -16.57 28.89
C SER A 762 24.97 -15.21 29.60
N GLN A 763 23.88 -14.68 30.17
CA GLN A 763 23.90 -13.39 30.87
C GLN A 763 22.93 -13.27 32.06
N ARG A 764 22.59 -14.40 32.72
CA ARG A 764 21.71 -14.39 33.90
C ARG A 764 22.29 -14.93 35.20
N ASP A 765 23.61 -15.14 35.29
CA ASP A 765 24.29 -15.45 36.56
C ASP A 765 25.23 -14.31 36.99
N ALA A 766 24.69 -13.10 37.19
CA ALA A 766 25.37 -12.05 37.96
C ALA A 766 24.43 -10.89 38.30
N ARG A 767 23.51 -11.10 39.26
CA ARG A 767 23.02 -10.09 40.24
C ARG A 767 21.81 -10.64 41.00
N GLY A 768 22.08 -11.11 42.21
CA GLY A 768 21.07 -11.45 43.21
C GLY A 768 21.74 -11.48 44.59
N GLY A 769 22.26 -10.33 45.03
CA GLY A 769 22.71 -10.16 46.41
C GLY A 769 21.48 -10.09 47.32
N ALA A 770 21.27 -11.12 48.12
CA ALA A 770 20.32 -11.12 49.23
C ALA A 770 21.09 -10.87 50.53
N THR A 771 20.78 -9.78 51.21
CA THR A 771 21.16 -9.51 52.60
C THR A 771 20.46 -10.48 53.55
N PRO A 772 21.08 -10.86 54.69
CA PRO A 772 20.56 -11.88 55.59
C PRO A 772 19.78 -11.25 56.75
N GLU A 773 18.46 -11.40 56.81
CA GLU A 773 17.75 -11.41 58.09
C GLU A 773 16.29 -11.90 57.97
N GLN A 774 15.87 -12.62 59.02
CA GLN A 774 14.51 -13.10 59.33
C GLN A 774 14.00 -14.35 58.60
N GLN A 775 14.50 -15.50 59.06
CA GLN A 775 13.69 -16.72 59.18
C GLN A 775 12.76 -16.61 60.40
N GLN A 776 11.45 -16.59 60.17
CA GLN A 776 10.50 -17.18 61.11
C GLN A 776 9.91 -18.44 60.50
N ARG A 777 10.19 -19.57 61.15
CA ARG A 777 9.63 -20.88 60.85
C ARG A 777 8.13 -20.86 61.07
N SER A 778 7.38 -21.43 60.13
CA SER A 778 6.17 -22.20 60.45
C SER A 778 6.32 -23.58 59.81
N GLY A 779 6.30 -24.60 60.67
CA GLY A 779 6.62 -25.97 60.32
C GLY A 779 5.50 -26.65 59.54
N SER A 780 5.89 -27.58 58.65
CA SER A 780 5.06 -28.70 58.24
C SER A 780 5.95 -29.86 57.79
N ALA A 781 5.67 -31.02 58.39
CA ALA A 781 6.14 -32.41 58.22
C ALA A 781 7.29 -32.76 57.24
N PRO A 782 8.25 -33.60 57.68
CA PRO A 782 9.25 -34.21 56.79
C PRO A 782 8.57 -35.26 55.91
N GLY A 783 8.60 -35.06 54.60
CA GLY A 783 8.06 -36.03 53.63
C GLY A 783 7.46 -35.46 52.33
N THR A 784 7.45 -34.14 52.10
CA THR A 784 6.86 -33.55 50.87
C THR A 784 7.76 -32.59 50.08
N GLU A 785 9.06 -32.51 50.39
CA GLU A 785 9.95 -31.52 49.74
C GLU A 785 10.30 -31.87 48.28
N ALA A 786 10.50 -33.16 47.94
CA ALA A 786 10.82 -33.56 46.56
C ALA A 786 9.67 -33.31 45.57
N PHE A 787 8.41 -33.53 46.00
CA PHE A 787 7.23 -33.37 45.12
C PHE A 787 6.87 -31.90 44.86
N LYS A 788 7.17 -30.99 45.79
CA LYS A 788 6.88 -29.55 45.65
C LYS A 788 7.95 -28.81 44.85
N GLN A 789 9.22 -29.23 44.95
CA GLN A 789 10.31 -28.67 44.13
C GLN A 789 10.16 -29.02 42.64
N ASP A 790 9.73 -30.25 42.32
CA ASP A 790 9.53 -30.69 40.93
C ASP A 790 8.37 -29.95 40.25
N ARG A 791 7.29 -29.68 40.99
CA ARG A 791 6.09 -29.04 40.43
C ARG A 791 6.32 -27.59 40.02
N SER A 792 7.11 -26.83 40.79
CA SER A 792 7.49 -25.45 40.43
C SER A 792 8.48 -25.38 39.27
N GLY A 793 9.43 -26.31 39.19
CA GLY A 793 10.37 -26.40 38.06
C GLY A 793 9.68 -26.80 36.76
N TRP A 794 8.69 -27.70 36.86
CA TRP A 794 7.89 -28.18 35.74
C TRP A 794 6.94 -27.12 35.18
N GLU A 795 6.23 -26.38 36.04
CA GLU A 795 5.35 -25.28 35.58
C GLU A 795 6.15 -24.14 34.94
N TRP A 796 7.38 -23.89 35.42
CA TRP A 796 8.29 -22.93 34.79
C TRP A 796 8.77 -23.42 33.42
N LEU A 797 9.22 -24.68 33.32
CA LEU A 797 9.69 -25.28 32.07
C LEU A 797 8.60 -25.27 30.99
N ARG A 798 7.37 -25.57 31.38
CA ARG A 798 6.22 -25.53 30.48
C ARG A 798 5.95 -24.12 29.95
N LYS A 799 5.89 -23.11 30.84
CA LYS A 799 5.69 -21.71 30.44
C LYS A 799 6.82 -21.21 29.53
N ASP A 800 8.04 -21.67 29.76
CA ASP A 800 9.21 -21.33 28.95
C ASP A 800 9.10 -21.91 27.52
N VAL A 801 8.70 -23.18 27.38
CA VAL A 801 8.52 -23.83 26.07
C VAL A 801 7.31 -23.28 25.31
N ASP A 802 6.17 -23.04 25.98
CA ASP A 802 4.98 -22.45 25.36
C ASP A 802 5.29 -21.04 24.82
N ARG A 803 6.02 -20.24 25.61
CA ARG A 803 6.48 -18.91 25.21
C ARG A 803 7.50 -18.96 24.07
N ALA A 804 8.45 -19.89 24.12
CA ALA A 804 9.46 -20.04 23.06
C ALA A 804 8.83 -20.48 21.74
N LEU A 805 7.83 -21.38 21.77
CA LEU A 805 7.05 -21.77 20.59
C LEU A 805 6.28 -20.57 20.02
N GLU A 806 5.62 -19.78 20.86
CA GLU A 806 4.87 -18.60 20.42
C GLU A 806 5.78 -17.53 19.80
N GLU A 807 6.93 -17.24 20.44
CA GLU A 807 7.92 -16.31 19.91
C GLU A 807 8.52 -16.82 18.58
N HIS A 808 8.76 -18.13 18.46
CA HIS A 808 9.26 -18.76 17.23
C HIS A 808 8.22 -18.74 16.10
N GLU A 809 6.96 -19.06 16.38
CA GLU A 809 5.85 -18.98 15.42
C GLU A 809 5.64 -17.56 14.90
N ILE A 810 5.71 -16.55 15.78
CA ILE A 810 5.61 -15.13 15.40
C ILE A 810 6.81 -14.71 14.54
N ALA A 811 8.03 -15.16 14.88
CA ALA A 811 9.22 -14.84 14.11
C ALA A 811 9.20 -15.45 12.70
N VAL A 812 8.87 -16.74 12.59
CA VAL A 812 8.81 -17.46 11.31
C VAL A 812 7.63 -16.96 10.45
N SER A 813 6.46 -16.69 11.05
CA SER A 813 5.33 -16.14 10.30
C SER A 813 5.59 -14.74 9.75
N ARG A 814 6.27 -13.86 10.49
CA ARG A 814 6.68 -12.53 10.00
C ARG A 814 7.68 -12.63 8.84
N ARG A 815 8.65 -13.55 8.93
CA ARG A 815 9.63 -13.78 7.85
C ARG A 815 8.97 -14.38 6.60
N LEU A 816 8.08 -15.34 6.79
CA LEU A 816 7.29 -15.94 5.71
C LEU A 816 6.37 -14.90 5.04
N ALA A 817 5.69 -14.06 5.82
CA ALA A 817 4.85 -12.98 5.28
C ALA A 817 5.65 -11.94 4.49
N LYS A 818 6.87 -11.63 4.95
CA LYS A 818 7.78 -10.75 4.23
C LYS A 818 8.25 -11.38 2.91
N ALA A 819 8.70 -12.63 2.94
CA ALA A 819 9.13 -13.36 1.75
C ALA A 819 8.00 -13.48 0.70
N LEU A 820 6.80 -13.85 1.13
CA LEU A 820 5.62 -13.91 0.24
C LEU A 820 5.15 -12.52 -0.23
N GLY A 821 5.39 -11.47 0.56
CA GLY A 821 5.08 -10.08 0.21
C GLY A 821 6.02 -9.51 -0.86
N GLU A 822 7.31 -9.77 -0.74
CA GLU A 822 8.34 -9.41 -1.73
C GLU A 822 8.08 -10.12 -3.07
N GLU A 823 7.64 -11.38 -3.03
CA GLU A 823 7.29 -12.17 -4.22
C GLU A 823 6.00 -11.66 -4.90
N ARG A 824 4.99 -11.24 -4.12
CA ARG A 824 3.77 -10.60 -4.65
C ARG A 824 4.04 -9.24 -5.30
N LEU A 825 4.99 -8.48 -4.76
CA LEU A 825 5.45 -7.22 -5.34
C LEU A 825 6.20 -7.45 -6.66
N SER A 826 6.99 -8.53 -6.74
CA SER A 826 7.67 -8.95 -7.98
C SER A 826 6.71 -9.53 -9.04
N ALA A 827 5.59 -10.12 -8.63
CA ALA A 827 4.62 -10.77 -9.53
C ALA A 827 3.55 -9.81 -10.11
N GLY A 828 3.55 -8.53 -9.75
CA GLY A 828 2.65 -7.52 -10.33
C GLY A 828 1.16 -7.91 -10.24
N GLY A 829 0.68 -8.13 -9.02
CA GLY A 829 -0.72 -8.51 -8.79
C GLY A 829 -1.72 -7.43 -9.21
N SER A 830 -2.73 -7.82 -10.00
CA SER A 830 -3.85 -6.96 -10.34
C SER A 830 -4.77 -6.74 -9.12
N GLN A 831 -5.10 -5.49 -8.82
CA GLN A 831 -6.14 -5.13 -7.84
C GLN A 831 -7.52 -5.53 -8.40
N ARG A 832 -7.86 -6.81 -8.43
CA ARG A 832 -9.27 -7.21 -8.58
C ARG A 832 -9.98 -6.99 -7.25
N VAL A 833 -10.90 -6.04 -7.23
CA VAL A 833 -11.83 -5.81 -6.12
C VAL A 833 -12.59 -7.11 -5.85
N PRO A 834 -12.52 -7.66 -4.62
CA PRO A 834 -13.26 -8.87 -4.27
C PRO A 834 -14.76 -8.74 -4.59
N GLU A 835 -15.40 -9.81 -5.04
CA GLU A 835 -16.83 -9.86 -5.44
C GLU A 835 -17.76 -9.16 -4.44
N GLN A 836 -17.52 -9.35 -3.15
CA GLN A 836 -18.25 -8.73 -2.04
C GLN A 836 -18.21 -7.19 -2.03
N TYR A 837 -17.17 -6.57 -2.58
CA TYR A 837 -17.00 -5.10 -2.63
C TYR A 837 -17.28 -4.52 -4.02
N ARG A 838 -17.52 -5.36 -5.03
CA ARG A 838 -17.73 -4.95 -6.42
C ARG A 838 -18.96 -4.05 -6.56
N HIS A 839 -20.02 -4.33 -5.80
CA HIS A 839 -21.24 -3.54 -5.78
C HIS A 839 -21.06 -2.15 -5.11
N LEU A 840 -20.19 -2.05 -4.09
CA LEU A 840 -19.88 -0.78 -3.43
C LEU A 840 -19.01 0.11 -4.32
N VAL A 841 -18.04 -0.49 -5.01
CA VAL A 841 -17.18 0.21 -5.98
C VAL A 841 -18.00 0.63 -7.20
N ALA A 842 -18.92 -0.21 -7.69
CA ALA A 842 -19.83 0.16 -8.77
C ALA A 842 -20.72 1.35 -8.38
N LYS A 843 -21.31 1.35 -7.18
CA LYS A 843 -22.08 2.51 -6.66
C LYS A 843 -21.24 3.77 -6.54
N TYR A 844 -19.99 3.66 -6.10
CA TYR A 844 -19.06 4.79 -6.01
C TYR A 844 -18.80 5.41 -7.39
N TYR A 845 -18.47 4.60 -8.39
CA TYR A 845 -18.24 5.09 -9.76
C TYR A 845 -19.52 5.57 -10.46
N GLU A 846 -20.67 4.96 -10.16
CA GLU A 846 -21.97 5.41 -10.66
C GLU A 846 -22.38 6.77 -10.06
N SER A 847 -22.03 7.03 -8.80
CA SER A 847 -22.21 8.35 -8.17
C SER A 847 -21.30 9.43 -8.78
N LEU A 848 -20.06 9.07 -9.14
CA LEU A 848 -19.13 9.95 -9.84
C LEU A 848 -19.57 10.24 -11.29
N ALA A 849 -20.20 9.27 -11.96
CA ALA A 849 -20.74 9.45 -13.30
C ALA A 849 -22.02 10.31 -13.32
N LYS A 850 -22.85 10.24 -12.28
CA LYS A 850 -24.02 11.11 -12.11
C LYS A 850 -23.66 12.55 -11.73
N ALA A 851 -22.52 12.78 -11.08
CA ALA A 851 -22.03 14.13 -10.78
C ALA A 851 -21.40 14.87 -11.99
N ARG A 852 -21.33 14.21 -13.16
CA ARG A 852 -20.74 14.75 -14.41
C ARG A 852 -21.74 14.93 -15.56
N LYS A 853 -23.04 14.77 -15.29
CA LYS A 853 -24.15 15.28 -16.12
C LYS A 853 -24.85 16.38 -15.33
#